data_AF-A0A9E2ZUW7-F1
#
_entry.id   AF-A0A9E2ZUW7-F1
#
_cell.length_a   1.000
_cell.length_b   1.000
_cell.length_c   1.000
_cell.angle_alpha   90.00
_cell.angle_beta   90.00
_cell.angle_gamma   90.00
#
_symmetry.space_group_name_H-M   'P 1'
#
loop_
_entity.id
_entity.type
_entity.pdbx_description
1 polymer ?
#
loop_
_entity_poly.entity_id
_entity_poly.type
_entity_poly.pdbx_seq_one_letter_code
_entity_poly.pdbx_strand_id
1 'polypeptide(L)'
;MAAAAAAAAGLLGIGVVAAIATEATHGFNARSTAAAAAAGVNMNCTLIVPANPLTAQGLATPYQFTATNPADGPCNEADSNQTAFVQGAVLNPATGQISIYNPLVIDQGTQPAAPPVVPALPAGAVVAVWFGFNGNTLTLEGADQAGTTAASASPAATGVTTGTTAAATQSAVAGQAPQTGAAAGQTATPTGTGTAAPPTTMPTQTTTATPTAPGLPTTPAGTATPTAPGQPTAPAGTATPTVPGLPTVPATTPGSTAPAATGTTPPANADVPAASGTPDAILQQNNCIAGESIQGTFSSFTQVGTCNGVAFFQAANAAIAAGKLTVPTPGSAKDAQACETTRSFALIDQDQSDNVTTEYLANGNGQIAQDTTANQQALGGNATLLFNGSDNGLLDLFVDPALGCTPWMVPNLGNGGAPGPALPLDELQAAAFAGQSGPPALVPLNDPMTLDNNGNFSTAKTNAYRSMVDQLPLPAGETPAEYCGNMEAIQGVRLQQDVNLLTDSPSPLPAASNLFTFMAMRLQQSFMNLKCRAFGMRNDVSTTTDGAGVVVAACFRQQVNAVTPGPGNPTAGMKVCPATTGGASPTASASATASGTATAPAHNPHGRGHTRHRRYWPQSTTWRVMQDQRGWWGWWRLWGVSYGGDYTYSGPRDWW
;
A
#
# COMPACT_ATOMS: atom_id res chain seq x y z
N MET A 1 28.69 -34.73 -65.81
CA MET A 1 28.23 -34.66 -64.40
C MET A 1 28.46 -33.23 -63.92
N ALA A 2 27.62 -32.73 -63.00
CA ALA A 2 27.66 -31.38 -62.41
C ALA A 2 27.59 -30.17 -63.39
N ALA A 3 26.39 -29.57 -63.54
CA ALA A 3 26.17 -28.16 -63.86
C ALA A 3 24.67 -27.81 -63.83
N ALA A 4 24.35 -26.53 -63.59
CA ALA A 4 23.13 -25.81 -64.01
C ALA A 4 21.75 -26.24 -63.43
N ALA A 5 20.74 -25.36 -63.33
CA ALA A 5 20.73 -23.89 -63.28
C ALA A 5 19.36 -23.39 -62.73
N ALA A 6 19.26 -22.10 -62.42
CA ALA A 6 18.00 -21.43 -62.09
C ALA A 6 17.30 -20.86 -63.34
N ALA A 7 15.98 -20.74 -63.29
CA ALA A 7 15.16 -19.83 -64.11
C ALA A 7 13.84 -19.54 -63.38
N ALA A 8 13.15 -18.46 -63.74
CA ALA A 8 11.93 -18.00 -63.07
C ALA A 8 10.86 -17.50 -64.06
N ALA A 9 9.69 -17.16 -63.51
CA ALA A 9 8.51 -16.55 -64.16
C ALA A 9 7.63 -17.45 -65.04
N GLY A 10 6.31 -17.24 -64.91
CA GLY A 10 5.24 -17.94 -65.63
C GLY A 10 3.89 -17.62 -64.99
N LEU A 11 3.13 -16.70 -65.59
CA LEU A 11 1.85 -16.21 -65.06
C LEU A 11 0.65 -16.86 -65.75
N LEU A 12 -0.45 -17.01 -64.99
CA LEU A 12 -1.85 -17.18 -65.41
C LEU A 12 -2.23 -18.45 -66.21
N GLY A 13 -3.15 -19.22 -65.63
CA GLY A 13 -3.92 -20.26 -66.32
C GLY A 13 -5.18 -20.61 -65.53
N ILE A 14 -6.35 -20.13 -65.97
CA ILE A 14 -7.64 -20.40 -65.32
C ILE A 14 -8.16 -21.75 -65.79
N GLY A 15 -8.52 -22.64 -64.85
CA GLY A 15 -9.09 -23.96 -65.15
C GLY A 15 -10.10 -24.38 -64.08
N VAL A 16 -11.36 -23.98 -64.25
CA VAL A 16 -12.47 -24.42 -63.38
C VAL A 16 -13.00 -25.77 -63.86
N VAL A 17 -13.00 -26.77 -62.98
CA VAL A 17 -13.76 -28.02 -63.13
C VAL A 17 -14.42 -28.33 -61.79
N ALA A 18 -15.70 -28.70 -61.79
CA ALA A 18 -16.47 -29.00 -60.59
C ALA A 18 -17.31 -30.29 -60.77
N ALA A 19 -17.03 -31.30 -59.93
CA ALA A 19 -17.86 -32.47 -59.64
C ALA A 19 -17.32 -33.09 -58.33
N ILE A 20 -17.98 -32.93 -57.17
CA ILE A 20 -19.16 -33.68 -56.65
C ILE A 20 -18.78 -35.06 -56.05
N ALA A 21 -18.85 -35.09 -54.71
CA ALA A 21 -19.15 -36.19 -53.79
C ALA A 21 -18.50 -37.59 -53.95
N THR A 22 -17.81 -38.03 -52.89
CA THR A 22 -18.29 -39.14 -52.03
C THR A 22 -17.59 -39.11 -50.67
N GLU A 23 -18.23 -39.67 -49.63
CA GLU A 23 -17.71 -39.66 -48.25
C GLU A 23 -16.85 -40.90 -47.96
N ALA A 24 -15.77 -40.72 -47.18
CA ALA A 24 -14.99 -41.81 -46.59
C ALA A 24 -14.47 -41.41 -45.20
N THR A 25 -15.11 -41.94 -44.15
CA THR A 25 -14.88 -41.56 -42.75
C THR A 25 -13.49 -41.96 -42.24
N HIS A 26 -12.61 -40.98 -42.03
CA HIS A 26 -11.39 -41.12 -41.24
C HIS A 26 -11.35 -40.05 -40.15
N GLY A 27 -11.72 -40.44 -38.93
CA GLY A 27 -11.81 -39.54 -37.77
C GLY A 27 -10.44 -39.21 -37.18
N PHE A 28 -9.77 -38.20 -37.73
CA PHE A 28 -8.63 -37.57 -37.06
C PHE A 28 -9.13 -36.54 -36.03
N ASN A 29 -8.83 -36.77 -34.76
CA ASN A 29 -9.13 -35.86 -33.65
C ASN A 29 -8.22 -34.61 -33.71
N ALA A 30 -8.58 -33.66 -34.59
CA ALA A 30 -7.94 -32.35 -34.74
C ALA A 30 -8.74 -31.23 -34.01
N ARG A 31 -9.26 -31.56 -32.83
CA ARG A 31 -9.87 -30.64 -31.84
C ARG A 31 -9.51 -31.22 -30.45
N SER A 32 -8.89 -30.50 -29.51
CA SER A 32 -8.51 -29.08 -29.49
C SER A 32 -7.17 -28.87 -28.77
N THR A 33 -6.26 -28.11 -29.37
CA THR A 33 -5.06 -27.55 -28.70
C THR A 33 -5.01 -26.01 -28.74
N ALA A 34 -6.04 -25.38 -29.30
CA ALA A 34 -6.31 -23.96 -29.09
C ALA A 34 -7.06 -23.78 -27.76
N ALA A 35 -6.71 -22.72 -27.01
CA ALA A 35 -7.26 -22.39 -25.70
C ALA A 35 -7.04 -23.46 -24.61
N ALA A 36 -5.77 -23.81 -24.37
CA ALA A 36 -5.31 -23.68 -22.99
C ALA A 36 -5.41 -22.19 -22.64
N ALA A 37 -6.53 -21.79 -22.02
CA ALA A 37 -6.64 -20.44 -21.49
C ALA A 37 -5.55 -20.27 -20.44
N ALA A 38 -4.82 -19.15 -20.47
CA ALA A 38 -3.97 -18.79 -19.34
C ALA A 38 -4.88 -18.69 -18.11
N ALA A 39 -4.62 -19.50 -17.09
CA ALA A 39 -5.29 -19.36 -15.81
C ALA A 39 -5.08 -17.93 -15.28
N GLY A 40 -6.04 -17.43 -14.52
CA GLY A 40 -5.83 -16.16 -13.82
C GLY A 40 -4.62 -16.27 -12.88
N VAL A 41 -3.93 -15.15 -12.68
CA VAL A 41 -3.00 -15.02 -11.56
C VAL A 41 -3.82 -15.24 -10.28
N ASN A 42 -3.34 -16.06 -9.34
CA ASN A 42 -4.07 -16.27 -8.09
C ASN A 42 -3.90 -15.02 -7.21
N MET A 43 -5.00 -14.31 -6.94
CA MET A 43 -4.99 -13.08 -6.17
C MET A 43 -5.39 -13.28 -4.70
N ASN A 44 -5.65 -14.53 -4.25
CA ASN A 44 -6.05 -14.83 -2.88
C ASN A 44 -4.99 -15.72 -2.21
N CYS A 45 -4.16 -15.10 -1.40
CA CYS A 45 -2.90 -15.68 -0.90
C CYS A 45 -2.82 -15.57 0.62
N THR A 46 -2.07 -16.48 1.24
CA THR A 46 -1.88 -16.55 2.68
C THR A 46 -0.47 -16.12 3.04
N LEU A 47 -0.35 -15.21 4.01
CA LEU A 47 0.89 -14.85 4.67
C LEU A 47 0.97 -15.56 6.03
N ILE A 48 1.96 -16.44 6.16
CA ILE A 48 2.22 -17.20 7.39
C ILE A 48 3.12 -16.36 8.29
N VAL A 49 2.55 -15.88 9.39
CA VAL A 49 3.20 -15.05 10.41
C VAL A 49 4.10 -15.94 11.29
N PRO A 50 5.41 -15.65 11.40
CA PRO A 50 6.35 -16.44 12.18
C PRO A 50 6.04 -16.33 13.68
N ALA A 51 6.46 -17.32 14.48
CA ALA A 51 6.28 -17.28 15.92
C ALA A 51 7.05 -16.12 16.58
N ASN A 52 6.38 -15.37 17.45
CA ASN A 52 6.90 -14.17 18.13
C ASN A 52 7.33 -13.03 17.16
N PRO A 53 6.48 -12.63 16.19
CA PRO A 53 6.83 -11.71 15.10
C PRO A 53 7.31 -10.33 15.60
N LEU A 54 6.88 -9.92 16.80
CA LEU A 54 7.22 -8.64 17.44
C LEU A 54 8.59 -8.65 18.16
N THR A 55 9.37 -9.74 18.02
CA THR A 55 10.71 -9.88 18.62
C THR A 55 11.81 -9.72 17.56
N ALA A 56 13.05 -9.47 18.00
CA ALA A 56 14.20 -9.36 17.09
C ALA A 56 14.34 -10.59 16.17
N GLN A 57 14.16 -11.79 16.72
CA GLN A 57 14.21 -13.02 15.93
C GLN A 57 12.98 -13.17 15.03
N GLY A 58 11.78 -12.78 15.49
CA GLY A 58 10.55 -12.84 14.69
C GLY A 58 10.61 -11.93 13.46
N LEU A 59 11.00 -10.65 13.65
CA LEU A 59 11.21 -9.69 12.57
C LEU A 59 12.21 -10.20 11.52
N ALA A 60 13.30 -10.85 11.95
CA ALA A 60 14.32 -11.40 11.06
C ALA A 60 14.02 -12.82 10.54
N THR A 61 12.87 -13.41 10.89
CA THR A 61 12.44 -14.70 10.34
C THR A 61 11.59 -14.45 9.11
N PRO A 62 11.94 -15.00 7.92
CA PRO A 62 11.14 -14.78 6.72
C PRO A 62 9.71 -15.31 6.87
N TYR A 63 8.74 -14.42 6.69
CA TYR A 63 7.33 -14.77 6.59
C TYR A 63 7.14 -15.64 5.33
N GLN A 64 6.29 -16.66 5.40
CA GLN A 64 6.11 -17.59 4.29
C GLN A 64 4.84 -17.23 3.52
N PHE A 65 4.94 -17.12 2.20
CA PHE A 65 3.85 -16.76 1.30
C PHE A 65 3.37 -17.96 0.51
N THR A 66 2.05 -18.15 0.38
CA THR A 66 1.46 -19.33 -0.25
C THR A 66 0.05 -19.05 -0.79
N ALA A 67 -0.52 -19.97 -1.56
CA ALA A 67 -1.89 -19.84 -2.06
C ALA A 67 -2.92 -20.25 -1.00
N THR A 68 -3.90 -19.38 -0.68
CA THR A 68 -4.98 -19.70 0.26
C THR A 68 -5.84 -20.85 -0.25
N ASN A 69 -6.05 -20.91 -1.58
CA ASN A 69 -6.56 -22.07 -2.27
C ASN A 69 -5.60 -22.48 -3.40
N PRO A 70 -4.79 -23.54 -3.23
CA PRO A 70 -3.88 -24.03 -4.26
C PRO A 70 -4.55 -24.48 -5.57
N ALA A 71 -5.87 -24.72 -5.57
CA ALA A 71 -6.61 -25.04 -6.79
C ALA A 71 -6.81 -23.84 -7.73
N ASP A 72 -6.74 -22.61 -7.22
CA ASP A 72 -6.85 -21.38 -8.01
C ASP A 72 -5.50 -20.95 -8.64
N GLY A 73 -4.43 -21.70 -8.37
CA GLY A 73 -3.07 -21.46 -8.88
C GLY A 73 -2.08 -21.07 -7.77
N PRO A 74 -0.77 -21.02 -8.08
CA PRO A 74 0.25 -20.61 -7.12
C PRO A 74 0.20 -19.10 -6.86
N CYS A 75 0.54 -18.71 -5.64
CA CYS A 75 1.00 -17.37 -5.31
C CYS A 75 2.53 -17.36 -5.29
N ASN A 76 3.14 -16.35 -5.92
CA ASN A 76 4.58 -16.22 -6.10
C ASN A 76 4.97 -14.78 -5.76
N GLU A 77 5.73 -14.57 -4.69
CA GLU A 77 6.11 -13.26 -4.15
C GLU A 77 6.86 -12.40 -5.18
N ALA A 78 7.56 -13.05 -6.12
CA ALA A 78 8.27 -12.42 -7.23
C ALA A 78 7.37 -11.88 -8.36
N ASP A 79 6.07 -12.20 -8.40
CA ASP A 79 5.10 -11.52 -9.27
C ASP A 79 4.62 -10.25 -8.55
N SER A 80 4.89 -9.09 -9.14
CA SER A 80 4.44 -7.79 -8.64
C SER A 80 2.92 -7.62 -8.45
N ASN A 81 2.10 -8.51 -9.02
CA ASN A 81 0.64 -8.56 -8.79
C ASN A 81 0.25 -9.45 -7.60
N GLN A 82 1.22 -10.18 -7.02
CA GLN A 82 1.04 -11.12 -5.91
C GLN A 82 1.94 -10.79 -4.71
N THR A 83 2.86 -9.82 -4.78
CA THR A 83 3.77 -9.50 -3.67
C THR A 83 3.02 -9.07 -2.41
N ALA A 84 3.41 -9.62 -1.25
CA ALA A 84 2.89 -9.30 0.07
C ALA A 84 3.98 -8.64 0.94
N PHE A 85 3.69 -7.47 1.50
CA PHE A 85 4.67 -6.62 2.17
C PHE A 85 4.48 -6.62 3.68
N VAL A 86 5.59 -6.60 4.43
CA VAL A 86 5.58 -6.42 5.89
C VAL A 86 6.43 -5.20 6.23
N GLN A 87 5.91 -4.32 7.09
CA GLN A 87 6.64 -3.16 7.59
C GLN A 87 6.54 -3.09 9.10
N GLY A 88 7.67 -3.04 9.80
CA GLY A 88 7.76 -3.02 11.25
C GLY A 88 8.24 -1.68 11.78
N ALA A 89 7.65 -1.23 12.88
CA ALA A 89 8.10 -0.06 13.62
C ALA A 89 8.39 -0.40 15.09
N VAL A 90 9.42 0.24 15.62
CA VAL A 90 10.04 -0.03 16.92
C VAL A 90 10.18 1.29 17.68
N LEU A 91 9.28 1.51 18.65
CA LEU A 91 9.30 2.68 19.52
C LEU A 91 10.08 2.38 20.80
N ASN A 92 11.08 3.21 21.10
CA ASN A 92 11.82 3.18 22.35
C ASN A 92 11.07 4.00 23.43
N PRO A 93 10.45 3.40 24.46
CA PRO A 93 9.66 4.15 25.45
C PRO A 93 10.52 5.02 26.38
N ALA A 94 11.83 4.76 26.48
CA ALA A 94 12.73 5.59 27.27
C ALA A 94 12.95 6.95 26.58
N THR A 95 13.29 6.95 25.29
CA THR A 95 13.67 8.15 24.52
C THR A 95 12.55 8.75 23.66
N GLY A 96 11.49 7.99 23.37
CA GLY A 96 10.46 8.36 22.40
C GLY A 96 10.85 8.16 20.93
N GLN A 97 12.07 7.70 20.63
CA GLN A 97 12.53 7.52 19.26
C GLN A 97 11.87 6.30 18.60
N ILE A 98 11.40 6.49 17.36
CA ILE A 98 10.99 5.40 16.47
C ILE A 98 12.19 5.00 15.59
N SER A 99 12.29 3.71 15.31
CA SER A 99 13.12 3.11 14.26
C SER A 99 12.29 2.08 13.51
N ILE A 100 12.64 1.77 12.26
CA ILE A 100 11.86 0.85 11.42
C ILE A 100 12.66 -0.40 11.08
N TYR A 101 11.98 -1.42 10.60
CA TYR A 101 12.56 -2.64 10.07
C TYR A 101 11.55 -3.27 9.12
N ASN A 102 11.98 -3.76 7.96
CA ASN A 102 11.06 -4.33 6.96
C ASN A 102 11.25 -5.86 6.94
N PRO A 103 10.40 -6.67 7.61
CA PRO A 103 10.52 -8.13 7.56
C PRO A 103 10.44 -8.66 6.13
N LEU A 104 11.14 -9.77 5.88
CA LEU A 104 11.20 -10.37 4.55
C LEU A 104 10.04 -11.36 4.36
N VAL A 105 9.43 -11.32 3.19
CA VAL A 105 8.51 -12.35 2.70
C VAL A 105 9.22 -13.20 1.65
N ILE A 106 8.97 -14.51 1.66
CA ILE A 106 9.42 -15.45 0.62
C ILE A 106 8.34 -16.50 0.36
N ASP A 107 8.33 -17.06 -0.86
CA ASP A 107 7.48 -18.21 -1.19
C ASP A 107 7.75 -19.40 -0.26
N GLN A 108 6.69 -20.07 0.19
CA GLN A 108 6.73 -21.10 1.22
C GLN A 108 7.69 -22.25 0.86
N GLY A 109 8.70 -22.45 1.71
CA GLY A 109 9.71 -23.50 1.51
C GLY A 109 10.84 -23.16 0.54
N THR A 110 10.89 -21.93 0.01
CA THR A 110 12.05 -21.42 -0.74
C THR A 110 13.16 -20.92 0.20
N GLN A 111 14.18 -20.23 -0.34
CA GLN A 111 15.23 -19.57 0.44
C GLN A 111 15.45 -18.15 -0.09
N PRO A 112 15.65 -17.16 0.79
CA PRO A 112 15.80 -15.77 0.40
C PRO A 112 17.07 -15.54 -0.43
N ALA A 113 17.07 -14.51 -1.27
CA ALA A 113 18.23 -14.11 -2.06
C ALA A 113 19.37 -13.56 -1.19
N ALA A 114 19.04 -13.00 -0.01
CA ALA A 114 19.97 -12.64 1.04
C ALA A 114 19.31 -12.86 2.43
N PRO A 115 20.04 -13.37 3.44
CA PRO A 115 19.48 -13.61 4.77
C PRO A 115 19.15 -12.28 5.49
N PRO A 116 18.00 -12.16 6.18
CA PRO A 116 17.67 -10.96 6.93
C PRO A 116 18.64 -10.66 8.09
N VAL A 117 18.83 -9.37 8.39
CA VAL A 117 19.66 -8.90 9.50
C VAL A 117 18.84 -8.93 10.80
N VAL A 118 19.33 -9.59 11.85
CA VAL A 118 18.65 -9.58 13.17
C VAL A 118 18.77 -8.19 13.81
N PRO A 119 17.66 -7.44 14.01
CA PRO A 119 17.72 -6.07 14.53
C PRO A 119 17.99 -6.02 16.04
N ALA A 120 18.80 -5.05 16.47
CA ALA A 120 19.03 -4.77 17.88
C ALA A 120 17.88 -3.90 18.44
N LEU A 121 16.90 -4.52 19.11
CA LEU A 121 15.76 -3.82 19.68
C LEU A 121 16.11 -3.14 21.03
N PRO A 122 15.62 -1.92 21.31
CA PRO A 122 15.72 -1.30 22.62
C PRO A 122 15.03 -2.10 23.74
N ALA A 123 15.54 -2.01 24.96
CA ALA A 123 14.95 -2.68 26.11
C ALA A 123 13.53 -2.16 26.39
N GLY A 124 12.54 -3.05 26.36
CA GLY A 124 11.13 -2.72 26.53
C GLY A 124 10.49 -1.98 25.35
N ALA A 125 11.09 -2.03 24.15
CA ALA A 125 10.53 -1.40 22.95
C ALA A 125 9.09 -1.87 22.67
N VAL A 126 8.24 -0.95 22.22
CA VAL A 126 6.93 -1.29 21.66
C VAL A 126 7.13 -1.54 20.18
N VAL A 127 6.87 -2.78 19.75
CA VAL A 127 7.02 -3.23 18.36
C VAL A 127 5.65 -3.52 17.78
N ALA A 128 5.45 -3.13 16.53
CA ALA A 128 4.30 -3.52 15.72
C ALA A 128 4.75 -3.79 14.28
N VAL A 129 3.93 -4.54 13.54
CA VAL A 129 4.07 -4.74 12.09
C VAL A 129 2.76 -4.44 11.39
N TRP A 130 2.84 -3.99 10.14
CA TRP A 130 1.73 -3.79 9.22
C TRP A 130 1.93 -4.64 7.97
N PHE A 131 0.82 -5.03 7.35
CA PHE A 131 0.75 -5.86 6.17
C PHE A 131 0.03 -5.10 5.05
N GLY A 132 0.57 -5.18 3.83
CA GLY A 132 -0.07 -4.71 2.60
C GLY A 132 0.14 -5.71 1.47
N PHE A 133 -0.65 -5.66 0.41
CA PHE A 133 -0.69 -6.72 -0.59
C PHE A 133 -1.13 -6.21 -1.97
N ASN A 134 -0.40 -6.57 -3.02
CA ASN A 134 -0.74 -6.15 -4.40
C ASN A 134 -1.85 -7.02 -5.06
N GLY A 135 -2.34 -8.06 -4.38
CA GLY A 135 -3.36 -8.99 -4.85
C GLY A 135 -4.80 -8.57 -4.52
N ASN A 136 -5.70 -9.53 -4.29
CA ASN A 136 -7.08 -9.27 -3.84
C ASN A 136 -7.20 -9.43 -2.32
N THR A 137 -6.87 -10.62 -1.79
CA THR A 137 -7.04 -10.96 -0.36
C THR A 137 -5.76 -11.58 0.21
N LEU A 138 -5.23 -10.97 1.27
CA LEU A 138 -4.17 -11.51 2.10
C LEU A 138 -4.77 -12.15 3.36
N THR A 139 -4.81 -13.48 3.40
CA THR A 139 -5.18 -14.22 4.62
C THR A 139 -3.97 -14.24 5.55
N LEU A 140 -4.17 -13.98 6.85
CA LEU A 140 -3.14 -14.24 7.87
C LEU A 140 -3.35 -15.63 8.49
N GLU A 141 -2.28 -16.41 8.57
CA GLU A 141 -2.20 -17.65 9.35
C GLU A 141 -0.98 -17.58 10.29
N GLY A 142 -1.07 -18.16 11.48
CA GLY A 142 0.07 -18.40 12.35
C GLY A 142 0.93 -19.57 11.85
N ALA A 143 2.24 -19.51 12.11
CA ALA A 143 3.16 -20.63 11.83
C ALA A 143 2.83 -21.95 12.57
N ASP A 144 1.91 -21.95 13.53
CA ASP A 144 1.34 -23.13 14.18
C ASP A 144 0.15 -23.75 13.40
N GLN A 145 -0.50 -22.98 12.52
CA GLN A 145 -1.61 -23.44 11.66
C GLN A 145 -1.15 -23.80 10.23
N ALA A 146 0.08 -23.42 9.86
CA ALA A 146 0.66 -23.61 8.53
C ALA A 146 0.47 -25.03 7.95
N GLY A 147 -0.37 -25.13 6.91
CA GLY A 147 -0.66 -26.39 6.21
C GLY A 147 -1.91 -27.14 6.68
N THR A 148 -2.65 -26.62 7.66
CA THR A 148 -3.95 -27.18 8.09
C THR A 148 -5.10 -26.83 7.13
N THR A 149 -5.03 -25.67 6.46
CA THR A 149 -6.08 -25.12 5.58
C THR A 149 -6.35 -25.93 4.31
N ALA A 150 -5.44 -26.85 3.94
CA ALA A 150 -5.67 -27.84 2.89
C ALA A 150 -6.79 -28.86 3.21
N ALA A 151 -7.29 -28.92 4.45
CA ALA A 151 -8.26 -29.92 4.90
C ALA A 151 -9.70 -29.40 5.13
N SER A 152 -9.92 -28.08 5.19
CA SER A 152 -11.20 -27.48 5.64
C SER A 152 -12.14 -27.01 4.50
N ALA A 153 -11.66 -26.94 3.26
CA ALA A 153 -12.43 -26.43 2.12
C ALA A 153 -13.44 -27.44 1.55
N SER A 154 -14.48 -27.80 2.31
CA SER A 154 -15.61 -28.61 1.82
C SER A 154 -16.93 -28.28 2.53
N PRO A 155 -17.89 -27.58 1.89
CA PRO A 155 -19.21 -27.33 2.46
C PRO A 155 -20.06 -28.61 2.40
N ALA A 156 -20.11 -29.35 3.51
CA ALA A 156 -20.97 -30.53 3.64
C ALA A 156 -22.46 -30.12 3.58
N ALA A 157 -23.14 -30.47 2.48
CA ALA A 157 -24.54 -30.11 2.26
C ALA A 157 -25.47 -30.69 3.34
N THR A 158 -26.36 -29.85 3.87
CA THR A 158 -27.31 -30.22 4.93
C THR A 158 -28.42 -31.15 4.43
N GLY A 159 -28.14 -32.45 4.39
CA GLY A 159 -29.15 -33.50 4.17
C GLY A 159 -30.05 -33.66 5.40
N VAL A 160 -31.28 -33.14 5.33
CA VAL A 160 -32.27 -33.29 6.42
C VAL A 160 -32.90 -34.68 6.39
N THR A 161 -32.70 -35.45 7.46
CA THR A 161 -33.51 -36.65 7.78
C THR A 161 -33.93 -36.61 9.26
N THR A 162 -35.20 -36.93 9.52
CA THR A 162 -35.86 -36.71 10.82
C THR A 162 -36.20 -38.00 11.55
N GLY A 163 -35.92 -38.05 12.85
CA GLY A 163 -36.36 -39.10 13.78
C GLY A 163 -35.32 -40.23 14.00
N THR A 164 -35.33 -40.96 15.14
CA THR A 164 -36.16 -40.78 16.35
C THR A 164 -35.49 -41.42 17.58
N THR A 165 -35.67 -40.79 18.75
CA THR A 165 -35.55 -41.33 20.14
C THR A 165 -34.96 -42.74 20.39
N ALA A 166 -33.90 -42.80 21.21
CA ALA A 166 -33.80 -43.69 22.38
C ALA A 166 -32.67 -43.21 23.32
N ALA A 167 -32.73 -43.58 24.61
CA ALA A 167 -31.73 -43.20 25.62
C ALA A 167 -31.03 -44.44 26.22
N ALA A 168 -29.81 -44.25 26.73
CA ALA A 168 -29.11 -45.18 27.61
C ALA A 168 -28.30 -44.41 28.66
N THR A 169 -28.14 -44.99 29.84
CA THR A 169 -27.57 -44.35 31.05
C THR A 169 -26.52 -45.29 31.68
N GLN A 170 -25.81 -44.81 32.71
CA GLN A 170 -24.83 -45.54 33.55
C GLN A 170 -23.44 -45.72 32.92
N SER A 171 -22.33 -45.83 33.68
CA SER A 171 -22.04 -45.40 35.07
C SER A 171 -20.53 -45.35 35.28
N ALA A 172 -20.08 -44.66 36.33
CA ALA A 172 -18.66 -44.59 36.71
C ALA A 172 -18.20 -45.80 37.56
N VAL A 173 -16.91 -46.12 37.48
CA VAL A 173 -16.14 -46.88 38.49
C VAL A 173 -14.78 -46.17 38.67
N ALA A 174 -14.24 -46.16 39.89
CA ALA A 174 -13.08 -45.33 40.28
C ALA A 174 -11.77 -46.14 40.45
N GLY A 175 -10.63 -45.43 40.50
CA GLY A 175 -9.30 -46.00 40.76
C GLY A 175 -8.29 -44.99 41.32
N GLN A 176 -8.14 -44.95 42.65
CA GLN A 176 -7.09 -44.26 43.41
C GLN A 176 -5.94 -45.25 43.77
N ALA A 177 -4.72 -44.87 44.16
CA ALA A 177 -3.95 -43.64 43.96
C ALA A 177 -2.39 -43.86 44.07
N PRO A 178 -1.62 -43.47 45.12
CA PRO A 178 -0.45 -42.58 44.89
C PRO A 178 0.91 -42.97 45.53
N GLN A 179 1.97 -42.25 45.15
CA GLN A 179 3.18 -41.94 45.97
C GLN A 179 3.68 -40.51 45.59
N THR A 180 4.15 -39.55 46.41
CA THR A 180 4.47 -39.35 47.85
C THR A 180 5.96 -39.35 48.29
N GLY A 181 6.70 -38.26 47.97
CA GLY A 181 7.90 -37.81 48.71
C GLY A 181 9.27 -38.13 48.08
N ALA A 182 10.40 -37.58 48.54
CA ALA A 182 10.66 -36.43 49.44
C ALA A 182 12.15 -35.98 49.29
N ALA A 183 12.57 -34.83 49.81
CA ALA A 183 13.90 -34.24 49.59
C ALA A 183 14.80 -34.14 50.84
N ALA A 184 16.10 -34.42 50.67
CA ALA A 184 17.23 -34.04 51.53
C ALA A 184 18.55 -34.26 50.75
N GLY A 185 19.70 -33.60 50.99
CA GLY A 185 19.96 -32.43 51.86
C GLY A 185 21.28 -32.55 52.67
N GLN A 186 22.38 -31.89 52.21
CA GLN A 186 23.61 -31.45 52.93
C GLN A 186 24.68 -31.04 51.87
N THR A 187 25.16 -29.79 51.77
CA THR A 187 26.25 -29.08 52.51
C THR A 187 27.65 -29.71 52.53
N ALA A 188 28.61 -29.04 51.87
CA ALA A 188 29.94 -28.71 52.40
C ALA A 188 30.61 -27.58 51.57
N THR A 189 31.41 -26.74 52.20
CA THR A 189 32.33 -25.76 51.56
C THR A 189 33.75 -26.06 52.03
N PRO A 190 34.80 -25.60 51.32
CA PRO A 190 35.68 -24.67 52.04
C PRO A 190 36.24 -23.49 51.22
N THR A 191 36.52 -22.44 51.99
CA THR A 191 37.44 -21.31 51.78
C THR A 191 38.85 -21.73 51.30
N GLY A 192 39.69 -20.86 50.72
CA GLY A 192 39.54 -19.42 50.38
C GLY A 192 40.90 -18.73 50.10
N THR A 193 40.93 -17.39 50.02
CA THR A 193 42.10 -16.50 49.75
C THR A 193 42.71 -16.56 48.33
N GLY A 194 43.23 -15.48 47.73
CA GLY A 194 43.23 -14.06 48.14
C GLY A 194 43.86 -13.11 47.08
N THR A 195 43.45 -11.82 47.11
CA THR A 195 44.12 -10.58 46.62
C THR A 195 45.21 -10.62 45.52
N ALA A 196 45.02 -9.89 44.39
CA ALA A 196 45.66 -8.58 44.11
C ALA A 196 45.81 -8.18 42.61
N ALA A 197 45.55 -6.89 42.32
CA ALA A 197 46.08 -6.05 41.22
C ALA A 197 45.73 -6.36 39.72
N PRO A 198 45.82 -5.35 38.80
CA PRO A 198 45.08 -5.37 37.53
C PRO A 198 46.01 -5.11 36.29
N PRO A 199 45.63 -4.53 35.11
CA PRO A 199 46.09 -5.05 33.81
C PRO A 199 47.12 -4.18 33.07
N THR A 200 47.77 -4.76 32.05
CA THR A 200 48.83 -4.11 31.24
C THR A 200 48.41 -3.75 29.81
N THR A 201 48.29 -2.44 29.59
CA THR A 201 48.85 -1.67 28.45
C THR A 201 48.46 -1.97 26.98
N MET A 202 47.82 -0.97 26.37
CA MET A 202 48.14 -0.44 25.03
C MET A 202 48.44 1.08 25.19
N PRO A 203 49.25 1.71 24.31
CA PRO A 203 49.85 3.02 24.59
C PRO A 203 48.98 4.25 24.24
N THR A 204 49.39 5.41 24.75
CA THR A 204 48.69 6.71 24.69
C THR A 204 49.23 7.65 23.60
N GLN A 205 48.41 8.64 23.22
CA GLN A 205 48.92 9.99 22.94
C GLN A 205 47.88 11.11 23.26
N THR A 206 48.15 11.80 24.37
CA THR A 206 48.01 13.26 24.62
C THR A 206 46.84 14.08 24.06
N THR A 207 46.14 14.75 24.99
CA THR A 207 45.36 15.98 24.77
C THR A 207 46.20 17.25 24.94
N THR A 208 45.73 18.39 24.43
CA THR A 208 46.15 19.75 24.86
C THR A 208 44.97 20.72 24.68
N ALA A 209 44.94 21.83 25.43
CA ALA A 209 43.73 22.63 25.66
C ALA A 209 43.62 23.94 24.83
N THR A 210 42.47 24.60 24.99
CA THR A 210 42.03 25.89 24.41
C THR A 210 43.00 27.06 24.63
N PRO A 211 42.89 28.13 23.81
CA PRO A 211 42.49 29.40 24.43
C PRO A 211 41.47 30.25 23.64
N THR A 212 40.53 30.81 24.41
CA THR A 212 39.95 32.18 24.40
C THR A 212 39.83 32.99 23.09
N ALA A 213 38.62 33.52 22.83
CA ALA A 213 38.33 34.55 21.81
C ALA A 213 38.84 35.96 22.19
N PRO A 214 38.82 36.93 21.25
CA PRO A 214 37.90 38.07 21.47
C PRO A 214 37.33 38.71 20.17
N GLY A 215 36.34 39.60 20.33
CA GLY A 215 36.12 40.72 19.40
C GLY A 215 34.76 40.75 18.69
N LEU A 216 33.89 41.68 19.11
CA LEU A 216 32.68 42.09 18.39
C LEU A 216 32.95 43.34 17.53
N PRO A 217 32.04 43.73 16.62
CA PRO A 217 31.34 45.00 16.87
C PRO A 217 29.82 44.97 16.60
N THR A 218 29.12 46.05 16.98
CA THR A 218 27.65 46.16 17.10
C THR A 218 26.98 47.15 16.14
N THR A 219 25.69 46.89 15.84
CA THR A 219 24.60 47.89 15.59
C THR A 219 24.69 48.83 14.37
N PRO A 220 23.62 49.57 13.98
CA PRO A 220 22.27 49.68 14.57
C PRO A 220 21.09 49.34 13.63
N ALA A 221 19.87 49.40 14.18
CA ALA A 221 18.61 49.33 13.44
C ALA A 221 18.05 50.72 13.10
N GLY A 222 17.12 50.81 12.13
CA GLY A 222 16.46 52.06 11.74
C GLY A 222 15.10 51.82 11.04
N THR A 223 14.08 52.57 11.44
CA THR A 223 12.66 52.44 11.08
C THR A 223 12.24 53.23 9.83
N ALA A 224 11.24 52.74 9.07
CA ALA A 224 10.20 53.58 8.44
C ALA A 224 9.02 52.76 7.87
N THR A 225 7.82 53.35 7.88
CA THR A 225 6.57 52.85 7.24
C THR A 225 6.15 53.81 6.12
N PRO A 226 5.29 53.37 5.18
CA PRO A 226 4.16 54.23 4.79
C PRO A 226 2.81 53.47 4.69
N THR A 227 1.69 54.18 4.50
CA THR A 227 0.35 53.69 4.92
C THR A 227 -0.78 53.98 3.92
N ALA A 228 -1.60 52.96 3.63
CA ALA A 228 -2.99 53.04 3.09
C ALA A 228 -3.16 53.60 1.64
N PRO A 229 -4.37 53.57 1.01
CA PRO A 229 -5.68 53.06 1.47
C PRO A 229 -6.46 52.11 0.51
N GLY A 230 -7.52 51.45 1.00
CA GLY A 230 -8.54 50.77 0.18
C GLY A 230 -9.45 49.80 0.95
N GLN A 231 -10.75 50.13 1.08
CA GLN A 231 -11.82 49.31 1.71
C GLN A 231 -12.67 48.59 0.63
N PRO A 232 -13.60 47.64 0.90
CA PRO A 232 -14.64 47.67 1.96
C PRO A 232 -14.76 46.37 2.83
N THR A 233 -15.72 46.39 3.76
CA THR A 233 -15.86 45.42 4.88
C THR A 233 -17.32 45.08 5.20
N ALA A 234 -17.64 43.79 5.45
CA ALA A 234 -18.70 43.30 6.38
C ALA A 234 -18.79 41.75 6.33
N PRO A 235 -19.37 41.06 7.34
CA PRO A 235 -18.94 41.12 8.75
C PRO A 235 -18.72 39.71 9.34
N ALA A 236 -17.68 39.52 10.17
CA ALA A 236 -17.46 38.26 10.88
C ALA A 236 -18.31 38.18 12.16
N GLY A 237 -19.12 37.13 12.31
CA GLY A 237 -19.85 36.84 13.54
C GLY A 237 -19.01 36.04 14.53
N THR A 238 -18.71 36.61 15.70
CA THR A 238 -17.94 35.93 16.76
C THR A 238 -18.83 34.98 17.56
N ALA A 239 -18.64 33.67 17.38
CA ALA A 239 -19.23 32.63 18.21
C ALA A 239 -18.16 31.59 18.59
N THR A 240 -17.56 31.75 19.76
CA THR A 240 -16.53 30.83 20.28
C THR A 240 -17.19 29.61 20.93
N PRO A 241 -17.02 28.37 20.41
CA PRO A 241 -17.49 27.18 21.10
C PRO A 241 -16.57 26.93 22.30
N THR A 242 -17.07 27.08 23.51
CA THR A 242 -16.32 26.72 24.72
C THR A 242 -16.32 25.21 24.86
N VAL A 243 -15.16 24.57 24.70
CA VAL A 243 -15.02 23.10 24.86
C VAL A 243 -15.30 22.71 26.31
N PRO A 244 -16.33 21.88 26.60
CA PRO A 244 -16.51 21.32 27.93
C PRO A 244 -15.40 20.30 28.22
N GLY A 245 -14.75 20.40 29.39
CA GLY A 245 -13.63 19.53 29.73
C GLY A 245 -14.03 18.05 29.84
N LEU A 246 -13.16 17.15 29.35
CA LEU A 246 -13.29 15.72 29.56
C LEU A 246 -13.27 15.38 31.07
N PRO A 247 -14.04 14.39 31.52
CA PRO A 247 -13.95 13.89 32.89
C PRO A 247 -12.61 13.19 33.12
N THR A 248 -11.85 13.63 34.12
CA THR A 248 -10.60 12.99 34.52
C THR A 248 -10.84 11.60 35.09
N VAL A 249 -10.43 10.56 34.36
CA VAL A 249 -10.30 9.20 34.89
C VAL A 249 -9.05 9.14 35.78
N PRO A 250 -9.11 8.57 37.01
CA PRO A 250 -7.92 8.45 37.87
C PRO A 250 -6.85 7.54 37.25
N ALA A 251 -5.59 7.99 37.26
CA ALA A 251 -4.47 7.21 36.74
C ALA A 251 -4.21 5.96 37.61
N THR A 252 -4.11 4.80 36.97
CA THR A 252 -3.67 3.55 37.60
C THR A 252 -2.15 3.42 37.60
N THR A 253 -1.61 2.79 38.64
CA THR A 253 -0.16 2.73 38.91
C THR A 253 0.58 1.85 37.88
N PRO A 254 1.74 2.29 37.34
CA PRO A 254 2.60 1.42 36.53
C PRO A 254 3.11 0.25 37.38
N GLY A 255 2.72 -0.99 37.05
CA GLY A 255 3.14 -2.17 37.81
C GLY A 255 2.35 -3.46 37.58
N SER A 256 1.15 -3.40 37.01
CA SER A 256 0.44 -4.62 36.58
C SER A 256 0.94 -5.09 35.22
N THR A 257 1.42 -6.33 35.16
CA THR A 257 1.44 -7.09 33.90
C THR A 257 0.07 -7.05 33.25
N ALA A 258 -0.01 -6.88 31.94
CA ALA A 258 -1.27 -7.04 31.21
C ALA A 258 -1.87 -8.42 31.55
N PRO A 259 -3.20 -8.54 31.76
CA PRO A 259 -3.82 -9.84 31.91
C PRO A 259 -3.49 -10.70 30.68
N ALA A 260 -2.94 -11.89 30.91
CA ALA A 260 -2.82 -12.86 29.82
C ALA A 260 -4.23 -13.11 29.27
N ALA A 261 -4.39 -13.04 27.95
CA ALA A 261 -5.64 -13.35 27.28
C ALA A 261 -5.92 -14.86 27.38
N THR A 262 -6.41 -15.30 28.54
CA THR A 262 -7.01 -16.62 28.70
C THR A 262 -8.14 -16.72 27.70
N GLY A 263 -8.07 -17.68 26.77
CA GLY A 263 -8.94 -17.78 25.59
C GLY A 263 -10.42 -18.00 25.90
N THR A 264 -11.09 -16.95 26.38
CA THR A 264 -12.55 -16.84 26.39
C THR A 264 -12.99 -16.42 25.00
N THR A 265 -13.72 -17.30 24.31
CA THR A 265 -14.42 -16.94 23.07
C THR A 265 -15.18 -15.62 23.26
N PRO A 266 -15.10 -14.67 22.32
CA PRO A 266 -15.91 -13.45 22.37
C PRO A 266 -17.40 -13.78 22.58
N PRO A 267 -18.19 -12.91 23.21
CA PRO A 267 -19.64 -13.08 23.25
C PRO A 267 -20.15 -13.26 21.82
N ALA A 268 -20.92 -14.33 21.56
CA ALA A 268 -21.21 -14.80 20.20
C ALA A 268 -21.95 -13.81 19.26
N ASN A 269 -22.35 -12.65 19.78
CA ASN A 269 -23.06 -11.58 19.07
C ASN A 269 -22.34 -10.21 19.20
N ALA A 270 -21.08 -10.17 19.63
CA ALA A 270 -20.29 -8.95 19.73
C ALA A 270 -19.35 -8.83 18.53
N ASP A 271 -19.48 -7.74 17.79
CA ASP A 271 -18.56 -7.41 16.71
C ASP A 271 -17.19 -7.02 17.31
N VAL A 272 -16.11 -7.65 16.85
CA VAL A 272 -14.76 -7.46 17.40
C VAL A 272 -13.66 -7.54 16.32
N PRO A 273 -12.57 -6.76 16.43
CA PRO A 273 -11.42 -6.86 15.54
C PRO A 273 -10.77 -8.25 15.60
N ALA A 274 -10.38 -8.79 14.44
CA ALA A 274 -9.83 -10.14 14.31
C ALA A 274 -8.80 -10.25 13.18
N ALA A 275 -7.90 -11.23 13.24
CA ALA A 275 -6.94 -11.53 12.16
C ALA A 275 -7.45 -12.59 11.17
N SER A 276 -8.38 -13.44 11.58
CA SER A 276 -8.69 -14.71 10.92
C SER A 276 -10.11 -15.19 11.27
N GLY A 277 -10.68 -16.04 10.40
CA GLY A 277 -11.98 -16.70 10.65
C GLY A 277 -11.94 -17.85 11.65
N THR A 278 -10.75 -18.41 11.90
CA THR A 278 -10.49 -19.44 12.91
C THR A 278 -9.63 -18.87 14.02
N PRO A 279 -9.86 -19.23 15.30
CA PRO A 279 -8.97 -18.88 16.40
C PRO A 279 -7.55 -19.38 16.13
N ASP A 280 -6.58 -18.47 16.23
CA ASP A 280 -5.17 -18.70 15.92
C ASP A 280 -4.32 -18.18 17.08
N ALA A 281 -3.45 -19.02 17.63
CA ALA A 281 -2.74 -18.69 18.86
C ALA A 281 -1.64 -17.63 18.65
N ILE A 282 -0.93 -17.69 17.52
CA ILE A 282 0.14 -16.73 17.21
C ILE A 282 -0.46 -15.36 16.88
N LEU A 283 -1.52 -15.31 16.07
CA LEU A 283 -2.17 -14.06 15.69
C LEU A 283 -2.86 -13.39 16.91
N GLN A 284 -3.53 -14.17 17.77
CA GLN A 284 -4.14 -13.63 18.99
C GLN A 284 -3.09 -13.15 20.01
N GLN A 285 -2.01 -13.91 20.23
CA GLN A 285 -0.95 -13.52 21.18
C GLN A 285 -0.23 -12.22 20.80
N ASN A 286 -0.20 -11.87 19.51
CA ASN A 286 0.51 -10.70 18.99
C ASN A 286 -0.44 -9.54 18.61
N ASN A 287 -1.68 -9.56 19.09
CA ASN A 287 -2.69 -8.53 18.83
C ASN A 287 -2.87 -8.26 17.33
N CYS A 288 -2.97 -9.31 16.52
CA CYS A 288 -3.13 -9.17 15.07
C CYS A 288 -4.58 -8.90 14.66
N ILE A 289 -4.73 -8.06 13.64
CA ILE A 289 -6.01 -7.62 13.07
C ILE A 289 -5.85 -7.55 11.55
N ALA A 290 -6.77 -8.15 10.81
CA ALA A 290 -6.87 -8.13 9.34
C ALA A 290 -8.35 -8.17 8.88
N GLY A 291 -9.26 -7.78 9.76
CA GLY A 291 -10.70 -7.72 9.54
C GLY A 291 -11.48 -7.56 10.85
N GLU A 292 -12.80 -7.74 10.74
CA GLU A 292 -13.76 -7.71 11.85
C GLU A 292 -14.49 -9.06 11.91
N SER A 293 -14.65 -9.63 13.10
CA SER A 293 -15.60 -10.73 13.33
C SER A 293 -16.97 -10.13 13.58
N ILE A 294 -17.84 -10.11 12.57
CA ILE A 294 -19.19 -9.56 12.62
C ILE A 294 -20.16 -10.70 12.92
N GLN A 295 -20.83 -10.66 14.08
CA GLN A 295 -21.75 -11.71 14.55
C GLN A 295 -21.14 -13.14 14.46
N GLY A 296 -19.85 -13.26 14.77
CA GLY A 296 -19.10 -14.51 14.70
C GLY A 296 -18.63 -14.93 13.29
N THR A 297 -18.90 -14.12 12.25
CA THR A 297 -18.42 -14.34 10.88
C THR A 297 -17.30 -13.34 10.56
N PHE A 298 -16.11 -13.82 10.22
CA PHE A 298 -14.99 -12.96 9.86
C PHE A 298 -15.20 -12.27 8.51
N SER A 299 -14.92 -10.97 8.47
CA SER A 299 -14.94 -10.11 7.30
C SER A 299 -13.59 -9.40 7.20
N SER A 300 -12.74 -9.85 6.28
CA SER A 300 -11.39 -9.36 6.09
C SER A 300 -11.34 -7.92 5.55
N PHE A 301 -10.29 -7.17 5.87
CA PHE A 301 -9.91 -5.92 5.19
C PHE A 301 -9.21 -6.15 3.84
N THR A 302 -9.26 -7.37 3.32
CA THR A 302 -8.71 -7.84 2.04
C THR A 302 -7.19 -7.73 1.94
N GLN A 303 -6.61 -6.58 1.58
CA GLN A 303 -5.17 -6.44 1.31
C GLN A 303 -4.33 -6.17 2.58
N VAL A 304 -4.98 -5.80 3.70
CA VAL A 304 -4.30 -5.11 4.82
C VAL A 304 -4.47 -5.75 6.19
N GLY A 305 -3.51 -5.46 7.08
CA GLY A 305 -3.62 -5.78 8.50
C GLY A 305 -2.47 -5.24 9.33
N THR A 306 -2.48 -5.55 10.62
CA THR A 306 -1.40 -5.26 11.57
C THR A 306 -1.23 -6.40 12.59
N CYS A 307 -0.07 -6.47 13.23
CA CYS A 307 0.06 -7.03 14.57
C CYS A 307 0.54 -5.94 15.52
N ASN A 308 -0.24 -5.68 16.57
CA ASN A 308 0.04 -4.75 17.66
C ASN A 308 0.09 -3.24 17.29
N GLY A 309 -0.28 -2.85 16.06
CA GLY A 309 -0.28 -1.46 15.59
C GLY A 309 -1.06 -0.49 16.48
N VAL A 310 -2.24 -0.89 16.95
CA VAL A 310 -3.07 -0.09 17.88
C VAL A 310 -2.30 0.29 19.16
N ALA A 311 -1.55 -0.64 19.74
CA ALA A 311 -0.75 -0.41 20.95
C ALA A 311 0.53 0.41 20.65
N PHE A 312 1.11 0.26 19.46
CA PHE A 312 2.20 1.11 19.00
C PHE A 312 1.76 2.58 18.89
N PHE A 313 0.63 2.86 18.23
CA PHE A 313 0.13 4.23 18.08
C PHE A 313 -0.28 4.84 19.42
N GLN A 314 -0.91 4.08 20.31
CA GLN A 314 -1.17 4.54 21.69
C GLN A 314 0.12 4.93 22.43
N ALA A 315 1.19 4.14 22.29
CA ALA A 315 2.48 4.44 22.91
C ALA A 315 3.21 5.62 22.23
N ALA A 316 3.09 5.77 20.92
CA ALA A 316 3.67 6.87 20.15
C ALA A 316 2.96 8.20 20.47
N ASN A 317 1.63 8.23 20.49
CA ASN A 317 0.86 9.41 20.90
C ASN A 317 1.08 9.76 22.37
N ALA A 318 1.27 8.78 23.27
CA ALA A 318 1.71 9.04 24.63
C ALA A 318 3.13 9.65 24.69
N ALA A 319 4.04 9.24 23.80
CA ALA A 319 5.38 9.82 23.68
C ALA A 319 5.35 11.25 23.09
N ILE A 320 4.43 11.55 22.18
CA ILE A 320 4.20 12.90 21.63
C ILE A 320 3.63 13.82 22.72
N ALA A 321 2.57 13.39 23.41
CA ALA A 321 1.97 14.14 24.51
C ALA A 321 2.94 14.38 25.68
N ALA A 322 3.90 13.48 25.89
CA ALA A 322 5.00 13.64 26.86
C ALA A 322 6.21 14.44 26.34
N GLY A 323 6.19 14.95 25.11
CA GLY A 323 7.28 15.71 24.50
C GLY A 323 8.56 14.91 24.22
N LYS A 324 8.47 13.57 24.19
CA LYS A 324 9.60 12.68 23.88
C LYS A 324 9.75 12.44 22.38
N LEU A 325 8.62 12.23 21.69
CA LEU A 325 8.56 12.07 20.24
C LEU A 325 8.14 13.41 19.63
N THR A 326 8.99 13.96 18.76
CA THR A 326 8.65 15.14 17.96
C THR A 326 8.31 14.67 16.55
N VAL A 327 7.07 14.92 16.12
CA VAL A 327 6.64 14.70 14.74
C VAL A 327 7.13 15.86 13.87
N PRO A 328 7.86 15.64 12.78
CA PRO A 328 8.29 16.70 11.88
C PRO A 328 7.08 17.23 11.08
N THR A 329 7.12 18.50 10.71
CA THR A 329 6.16 19.06 9.76
C THR A 329 6.38 18.50 8.35
N PRO A 330 5.32 18.25 7.55
CA PRO A 330 5.46 17.95 6.12
C PRO A 330 6.23 19.05 5.36
N GLY A 331 6.15 20.29 5.81
CA GLY A 331 6.80 21.44 5.17
C GLY A 331 5.96 22.06 4.05
N SER A 332 6.62 22.56 3.02
CA SER A 332 5.98 23.27 1.90
C SER A 332 6.54 22.81 0.56
N ALA A 333 5.65 22.59 -0.40
CA ALA A 333 5.96 22.10 -1.74
C ALA A 333 6.54 23.20 -2.66
N LYS A 334 7.04 22.81 -3.83
CA LYS A 334 7.60 23.71 -4.87
C LYS A 334 6.62 24.78 -5.38
N ASP A 335 5.32 24.58 -5.19
CA ASP A 335 4.23 25.51 -5.51
C ASP A 335 3.91 26.51 -4.37
N ALA A 336 4.61 26.38 -3.24
CA ALA A 336 4.42 27.11 -1.98
C ALA A 336 3.11 26.81 -1.21
N GLN A 337 2.40 25.72 -1.54
CA GLN A 337 1.37 25.16 -0.66
C GLN A 337 2.02 24.28 0.43
N ALA A 338 1.20 23.75 1.35
CA ALA A 338 1.62 22.67 2.22
C ALA A 338 2.04 21.43 1.41
N CYS A 339 3.01 20.69 1.93
CA CYS A 339 3.23 19.30 1.54
C CYS A 339 2.05 18.42 1.97
N GLU A 340 1.85 17.31 1.28
CA GLU A 340 0.71 16.44 1.53
C GLU A 340 0.95 15.48 2.71
N THR A 341 -0.10 14.78 3.11
CA THR A 341 -0.06 13.67 4.07
C THR A 341 -1.08 12.62 3.61
N THR A 342 -1.04 11.41 4.14
CA THR A 342 -1.98 10.33 3.80
C THR A 342 -3.45 10.71 3.98
N ARG A 343 -3.75 11.58 4.95
CA ARG A 343 -5.10 12.10 5.24
C ARG A 343 -5.41 13.40 4.49
N SER A 344 -4.68 13.76 3.44
CA SER A 344 -5.01 14.92 2.59
C SER A 344 -5.86 14.49 1.41
N PHE A 345 -7.01 15.14 1.19
CA PHE A 345 -7.87 14.88 0.03
C PHE A 345 -7.16 15.03 -1.33
N ALA A 346 -5.97 15.65 -1.40
CA ALA A 346 -5.15 15.73 -2.60
C ALA A 346 -4.46 14.41 -3.01
N LEU A 347 -4.05 13.58 -2.05
CA LEU A 347 -3.37 12.31 -2.33
C LEU A 347 -4.34 11.22 -2.79
N ILE A 348 -5.55 11.25 -2.21
CA ILE A 348 -6.44 10.11 -2.04
C ILE A 348 -6.67 9.26 -3.28
N ASP A 349 -6.50 7.97 -3.09
CA ASP A 349 -7.08 6.99 -3.96
C ASP A 349 -8.11 6.11 -3.23
N GLN A 350 -8.46 4.94 -3.77
CA GLN A 350 -9.81 4.35 -3.55
C GLN A 350 -10.00 3.67 -2.18
N ASP A 351 -8.91 3.40 -1.45
CA ASP A 351 -8.78 2.56 -0.25
C ASP A 351 -7.77 3.18 0.72
N GLN A 352 -8.20 3.88 1.78
CA GLN A 352 -7.31 4.78 2.53
C GLN A 352 -6.42 4.17 3.60
N SER A 353 -5.19 4.70 3.71
CA SER A 353 -4.13 4.26 4.62
C SER A 353 -3.86 2.75 4.49
N ASP A 354 -4.04 2.21 3.28
CA ASP A 354 -4.02 0.76 3.03
C ASP A 354 -2.60 0.18 2.94
N ASN A 355 -1.57 1.03 2.99
CA ASN A 355 -0.31 0.68 2.37
C ASN A 355 0.94 0.89 3.21
N VAL A 356 1.91 -0.01 2.99
CA VAL A 356 3.23 0.04 3.61
C VAL A 356 4.30 0.43 2.59
N THR A 357 5.31 1.17 3.03
CA THR A 357 6.43 1.64 2.19
C THR A 357 7.63 0.68 2.23
N THR A 358 7.38 -0.61 2.46
CA THR A 358 8.39 -1.65 2.35
C THR A 358 8.66 -1.98 0.88
N GLU A 359 9.93 -1.96 0.50
CA GLU A 359 10.40 -2.42 -0.81
C GLU A 359 11.26 -3.70 -0.68
N TYR A 360 11.18 -4.55 -1.70
CA TYR A 360 11.98 -5.78 -1.83
C TYR A 360 12.70 -5.86 -3.19
N LEU A 361 13.70 -6.72 -3.24
CA LEU A 361 14.46 -7.05 -4.46
C LEU A 361 14.22 -8.51 -4.84
N ALA A 362 13.55 -8.74 -5.97
CA ALA A 362 13.43 -10.07 -6.58
C ALA A 362 14.58 -10.30 -7.58
N ASN A 363 15.27 -11.43 -7.46
CA ASN A 363 16.32 -11.84 -8.40
C ASN A 363 15.75 -12.69 -9.57
N GLY A 364 16.57 -12.93 -10.60
CA GLY A 364 16.18 -13.71 -11.79
C GLY A 364 15.87 -15.20 -11.54
N ASN A 365 16.01 -15.69 -10.30
CA ASN A 365 15.60 -17.04 -9.88
C ASN A 365 14.24 -17.03 -9.14
N GLY A 366 13.59 -15.87 -8.99
CA GLY A 366 12.38 -15.69 -8.18
C GLY A 366 12.63 -15.58 -6.67
N GLN A 367 13.89 -15.45 -6.23
CA GLN A 367 14.21 -15.31 -4.79
C GLN A 367 14.19 -13.83 -4.38
N ILE A 368 13.72 -13.58 -3.16
CA ILE A 368 13.47 -12.23 -2.62
C ILE A 368 14.52 -11.86 -1.57
N ALA A 369 14.90 -10.58 -1.51
CA ALA A 369 15.64 -9.98 -0.40
C ALA A 369 14.99 -8.66 0.03
N GLN A 370 15.21 -8.26 1.29
CA GLN A 370 14.86 -6.92 1.78
C GLN A 370 15.56 -5.87 0.89
N ASP A 371 14.91 -4.77 0.49
CA ASP A 371 15.66 -3.70 -0.13
C ASP A 371 16.58 -3.03 0.92
N THR A 372 17.88 -3.17 0.70
CA THR A 372 18.92 -2.61 1.55
C THR A 372 20.12 -2.25 0.67
N THR A 373 20.90 -1.26 1.08
CA THR A 373 22.09 -0.83 0.34
C THR A 373 23.12 -1.96 0.18
N ALA A 374 23.12 -2.96 1.08
CA ALA A 374 23.92 -4.17 0.95
C ALA A 374 23.35 -5.14 -0.11
N ASN A 375 22.04 -5.39 -0.10
CA ASN A 375 21.38 -6.32 -1.03
C ASN A 375 21.34 -5.77 -2.46
N GLN A 376 21.11 -4.47 -2.65
CA GLN A 376 21.25 -3.79 -3.95
C GLN A 376 22.65 -3.99 -4.55
N GLN A 377 23.71 -3.89 -3.73
CA GLN A 377 25.08 -4.11 -4.17
C GLN A 377 25.39 -5.58 -4.46
N ALA A 378 24.81 -6.52 -3.70
CA ALA A 378 25.04 -7.95 -3.86
C ALA A 378 24.31 -8.56 -5.06
N LEU A 379 23.07 -8.12 -5.34
CA LEU A 379 22.26 -8.59 -6.46
C LEU A 379 22.54 -7.81 -7.76
N GLY A 380 22.98 -6.56 -7.64
CA GLY A 380 23.27 -5.67 -8.76
C GLY A 380 22.02 -5.19 -9.51
N GLY A 381 22.23 -4.38 -10.56
CA GLY A 381 21.17 -3.72 -11.33
C GLY A 381 20.29 -4.62 -12.21
N ASN A 382 20.23 -5.92 -11.92
CA ASN A 382 19.35 -6.90 -12.57
C ASN A 382 18.21 -7.39 -11.64
N ALA A 383 18.15 -6.93 -10.38
CA ALA A 383 17.03 -7.19 -9.50
C ALA A 383 15.80 -6.38 -9.91
N THR A 384 14.62 -6.98 -9.83
CA THR A 384 13.33 -6.28 -9.94
C THR A 384 12.99 -5.70 -8.58
N LEU A 385 12.74 -4.39 -8.54
CA LEU A 385 12.19 -3.71 -7.36
C LEU A 385 10.70 -4.06 -7.24
N LEU A 386 10.30 -4.52 -6.06
CA LEU A 386 8.91 -4.77 -5.69
C LEU A 386 8.51 -3.78 -4.60
N PHE A 387 7.39 -3.12 -4.77
CA PHE A 387 6.85 -2.11 -3.86
C PHE A 387 5.32 -2.16 -3.90
N ASN A 388 4.68 -1.54 -2.91
CA ASN A 388 3.23 -1.35 -2.90
C ASN A 388 2.88 0.10 -3.30
N GLY A 389 1.92 0.27 -4.22
CA GLY A 389 1.80 1.48 -5.06
C GLY A 389 0.69 2.48 -4.71
N SER A 390 -0.12 2.18 -3.69
CA SER A 390 -1.20 3.00 -3.11
C SER A 390 -0.70 3.88 -1.93
N ASP A 391 -1.50 4.88 -1.55
CA ASP A 391 -1.35 5.82 -0.44
C ASP A 391 0.06 6.10 0.10
N ASN A 392 0.55 5.39 1.13
CA ASN A 392 1.83 5.69 1.77
C ASN A 392 3.01 5.52 0.79
N GLY A 393 2.97 4.46 -0.02
CA GLY A 393 3.93 4.23 -1.11
C GLY A 393 3.80 5.28 -2.22
N LEU A 394 2.56 5.71 -2.52
CA LEU A 394 2.27 6.75 -3.49
C LEU A 394 2.78 8.13 -3.04
N LEU A 395 2.62 8.46 -1.76
CA LEU A 395 3.14 9.66 -1.11
C LEU A 395 4.66 9.67 -1.19
N ASP A 396 5.31 8.72 -0.52
CA ASP A 396 6.74 8.83 -0.23
C ASP A 396 7.65 8.59 -1.41
N LEU A 397 7.27 7.67 -2.30
CA LEU A 397 8.11 7.24 -3.42
C LEU A 397 7.85 8.08 -4.68
N PHE A 398 6.70 8.78 -4.77
CA PHE A 398 6.29 9.48 -6.00
C PHE A 398 5.81 10.92 -5.78
N VAL A 399 4.78 11.16 -4.95
CA VAL A 399 4.15 12.49 -4.81
C VAL A 399 5.07 13.47 -4.07
N ASP A 400 5.62 13.10 -2.92
CA ASP A 400 6.52 13.96 -2.15
C ASP A 400 7.79 14.35 -2.95
N PRO A 401 8.49 13.42 -3.62
CA PRO A 401 9.58 13.75 -4.55
C PRO A 401 9.16 14.69 -5.70
N ALA A 402 7.98 14.46 -6.30
CA ALA A 402 7.44 15.31 -7.37
C ALA A 402 7.16 16.74 -6.87
N LEU A 403 6.50 16.87 -5.71
CA LEU A 403 6.21 18.14 -5.05
C LEU A 403 7.45 18.82 -4.45
N GLY A 404 8.54 18.08 -4.23
CA GLY A 404 9.77 18.59 -3.61
C GLY A 404 9.76 18.60 -2.08
N CYS A 405 8.84 17.85 -1.51
CA CYS A 405 8.69 17.59 -0.09
C CYS A 405 9.70 16.51 0.35
N THR A 406 9.61 16.03 1.59
CA THR A 406 10.52 14.99 2.11
C THR A 406 9.78 14.17 3.17
N PRO A 407 9.57 12.86 2.93
CA PRO A 407 8.90 11.96 3.88
C PRO A 407 9.54 11.96 5.26
N TRP A 408 8.74 11.63 6.28
CA TRP A 408 9.30 11.42 7.61
C TRP A 408 10.08 10.10 7.64
N MET A 409 11.40 10.20 7.48
CA MET A 409 12.29 9.04 7.57
C MET A 409 12.92 8.88 8.96
N VAL A 410 13.10 7.62 9.39
CA VAL A 410 13.79 7.23 10.63
C VAL A 410 14.78 6.09 10.34
N PRO A 411 15.72 5.74 11.26
CA PRO A 411 16.70 4.70 11.00
C PRO A 411 16.07 3.32 10.78
N ASN A 412 16.40 2.68 9.65
CA ASN A 412 16.02 1.31 9.33
C ASN A 412 17.05 0.32 9.88
N LEU A 413 16.65 -0.47 10.88
CA LEU A 413 17.49 -1.44 11.58
C LEU A 413 17.96 -2.59 10.68
N GLY A 414 17.24 -2.88 9.59
CA GLY A 414 17.62 -3.87 8.58
C GLY A 414 18.64 -3.33 7.57
N ASN A 415 18.56 -2.04 7.25
CA ASN A 415 19.49 -1.36 6.34
C ASN A 415 20.60 -0.58 7.10
N GLY A 416 21.13 -1.17 8.19
CA GLY A 416 22.28 -0.63 8.92
C GLY A 416 22.08 0.75 9.58
N GLY A 417 20.84 1.18 9.78
CA GLY A 417 20.50 2.52 10.28
C GLY A 417 20.35 3.59 9.20
N ALA A 418 20.41 3.24 7.91
CA ALA A 418 20.04 4.16 6.82
C ALA A 418 18.58 4.63 7.00
N PRO A 419 18.26 5.90 6.69
CA PRO A 419 16.90 6.43 6.84
C PRO A 419 15.94 5.77 5.84
N GLY A 420 14.71 5.52 6.27
CA GLY A 420 13.58 5.18 5.40
C GLY A 420 12.23 5.57 6.04
N PRO A 421 11.16 5.68 5.25
CA PRO A 421 9.80 5.97 5.73
C PRO A 421 9.07 4.71 6.22
N ALA A 422 7.87 4.88 6.77
CA ALA A 422 6.96 3.78 7.12
C ALA A 422 5.54 4.29 7.44
N LEU A 423 4.51 3.50 7.10
CA LEU A 423 3.08 3.76 7.40
C LEU A 423 2.83 4.46 8.74
N PRO A 424 3.32 3.96 9.89
CA PRO A 424 3.07 4.59 11.18
C PRO A 424 3.76 5.94 11.42
N LEU A 425 4.70 6.36 10.59
CA LEU A 425 5.28 7.71 10.61
C LEU A 425 4.33 8.67 9.90
N ASP A 426 3.90 8.29 8.70
CA ASP A 426 3.04 9.08 7.83
C ASP A 426 1.66 9.29 8.47
N GLU A 427 1.10 8.25 9.10
CA GLU A 427 -0.15 8.37 9.87
C GLU A 427 -0.01 9.24 11.13
N LEU A 428 1.12 9.16 11.85
CA LEU A 428 1.39 10.07 12.98
C LEU A 428 1.59 11.52 12.52
N GLN A 429 2.16 11.72 11.33
CA GLN A 429 2.28 13.05 10.71
C GLN A 429 0.93 13.58 10.25
N ALA A 430 0.14 12.76 9.56
CA ALA A 430 -1.21 13.09 9.13
C ALA A 430 -2.15 13.36 10.33
N ALA A 431 -1.97 12.67 11.46
CA ALA A 431 -2.66 12.95 12.72
C ALA A 431 -2.22 14.29 13.33
N ALA A 432 -0.91 14.53 13.47
CA ALA A 432 -0.36 15.74 14.11
C ALA A 432 -0.58 17.03 13.30
N PHE A 433 -0.71 16.92 11.97
CA PHE A 433 -0.90 18.05 11.05
C PHE A 433 -2.31 18.07 10.41
N ALA A 434 -3.24 17.26 10.91
CA ALA A 434 -4.64 17.23 10.46
C ALA A 434 -5.29 18.63 10.46
N GLY A 435 -6.08 18.92 9.42
CA GLY A 435 -6.76 20.21 9.27
C GLY A 435 -5.96 21.30 8.55
N GLN A 436 -4.63 21.14 8.38
CA GLN A 436 -3.80 22.20 7.77
C GLN A 436 -3.96 22.30 6.25
N SER A 437 -4.16 21.18 5.56
CA SER A 437 -4.42 21.11 4.10
C SER A 437 -5.91 20.98 3.75
N GLY A 438 -6.81 21.29 4.69
CA GLY A 438 -8.26 21.05 4.57
C GLY A 438 -8.78 19.97 5.53
N PRO A 439 -10.03 19.51 5.38
CA PRO A 439 -10.58 18.44 6.22
C PRO A 439 -9.76 17.15 6.06
N PRO A 440 -9.49 16.39 7.13
CA PRO A 440 -8.75 15.14 7.03
C PRO A 440 -9.59 14.08 6.32
N ALA A 441 -9.00 13.43 5.33
CA ALA A 441 -9.58 12.33 4.59
C ALA A 441 -9.37 11.03 5.38
N LEU A 442 -10.34 10.70 6.23
CA LEU A 442 -10.37 9.47 7.03
C LEU A 442 -11.16 8.37 6.31
N VAL A 443 -10.76 7.11 6.48
CA VAL A 443 -11.36 5.91 5.84
C VAL A 443 -12.89 5.92 6.01
N PRO A 444 -13.68 6.02 4.93
CA PRO A 444 -15.12 6.26 5.03
C PRO A 444 -15.95 4.97 5.13
N LEU A 445 -17.21 5.09 5.55
CA LEU A 445 -18.15 3.97 5.73
C LEU A 445 -18.45 3.13 4.47
N ASN A 446 -18.13 3.64 3.29
CA ASN A 446 -18.32 3.02 1.97
C ASN A 446 -17.01 2.51 1.34
N ASP A 447 -15.89 2.64 2.04
CA ASP A 447 -14.61 2.07 1.64
C ASP A 447 -14.76 0.55 1.41
N PRO A 448 -14.34 -0.01 0.25
CA PRO A 448 -14.50 -1.43 -0.05
C PRO A 448 -13.91 -2.37 1.01
N MET A 449 -12.85 -1.95 1.70
CA MET A 449 -12.17 -2.68 2.76
C MET A 449 -13.03 -2.77 4.02
N THR A 450 -13.92 -1.80 4.27
CA THR A 450 -14.72 -1.67 5.50
C THR A 450 -16.17 -2.14 5.37
N LEU A 451 -16.63 -2.48 4.16
CA LEU A 451 -17.90 -3.16 3.93
C LEU A 451 -17.93 -4.56 4.57
N ASP A 452 -19.10 -5.03 5.00
CA ASP A 452 -19.29 -6.43 5.41
C ASP A 452 -19.22 -7.40 4.21
N ASN A 453 -19.27 -8.71 4.46
CA ASN A 453 -19.22 -9.74 3.42
C ASN A 453 -20.45 -9.74 2.47
N ASN A 454 -21.45 -8.90 2.71
CA ASN A 454 -22.64 -8.70 1.88
C ASN A 454 -22.62 -7.35 1.13
N GLY A 455 -21.62 -6.49 1.39
CA GLY A 455 -21.52 -5.15 0.82
C GLY A 455 -22.24 -4.04 1.62
N ASN A 456 -22.67 -4.31 2.86
CA ASN A 456 -23.26 -3.32 3.77
C ASN A 456 -22.18 -2.49 4.48
N PHE A 457 -22.50 -1.26 4.88
CA PHE A 457 -21.62 -0.46 5.74
C PHE A 457 -21.54 -1.04 7.16
N SER A 458 -20.35 -1.13 7.74
CA SER A 458 -20.16 -1.55 9.14
C SER A 458 -19.32 -0.53 9.90
N THR A 459 -19.96 0.17 10.84
CA THR A 459 -19.28 1.11 11.76
C THR A 459 -18.24 0.40 12.63
N ALA A 460 -18.49 -0.85 13.02
CA ALA A 460 -17.54 -1.65 13.79
C ALA A 460 -16.28 -1.94 12.97
N LYS A 461 -16.45 -2.51 11.76
CA LYS A 461 -15.35 -2.81 10.83
C LYS A 461 -14.57 -1.56 10.39
N THR A 462 -15.26 -0.45 10.13
CA THR A 462 -14.61 0.84 9.79
C THR A 462 -13.79 1.37 10.96
N ASN A 463 -14.31 1.31 12.19
CA ASN A 463 -13.58 1.75 13.38
C ASN A 463 -12.40 0.82 13.71
N ALA A 464 -12.55 -0.48 13.47
CA ALA A 464 -11.47 -1.45 13.58
C ALA A 464 -10.33 -1.10 12.61
N TYR A 465 -10.65 -0.88 11.33
CA TYR A 465 -9.69 -0.40 10.32
C TYR A 465 -9.01 0.88 10.78
N ARG A 466 -9.78 1.96 11.05
CA ARG A 466 -9.26 3.26 11.50
C ARG A 466 -8.32 3.14 12.71
N SER A 467 -8.60 2.22 13.64
CA SER A 467 -7.72 1.99 14.81
C SER A 467 -6.35 1.39 14.47
N MET A 468 -6.23 0.63 13.36
CA MET A 468 -4.96 0.07 12.89
C MET A 468 -4.01 1.13 12.31
N VAL A 469 -4.52 2.32 12.00
CA VAL A 469 -3.84 3.41 11.26
C VAL A 469 -3.94 4.76 11.99
N ASP A 470 -4.17 4.77 13.31
CA ASP A 470 -4.29 5.97 14.17
C ASP A 470 -5.34 7.02 13.72
N GLN A 471 -6.40 6.58 13.06
CA GLN A 471 -7.51 7.43 12.66
C GLN A 471 -8.60 7.43 13.73
N LEU A 472 -9.25 8.59 13.92
CA LEU A 472 -10.32 8.73 14.91
C LEU A 472 -11.57 7.92 14.50
N PRO A 473 -12.24 7.21 15.44
CA PRO A 473 -13.49 6.53 15.18
C PRO A 473 -14.55 7.42 14.54
N LEU A 474 -15.41 6.81 13.74
CA LEU A 474 -16.55 7.44 13.09
C LEU A 474 -17.41 8.26 14.08
N PRO A 475 -17.72 9.53 13.79
CA PRO A 475 -18.73 10.27 14.53
C PRO A 475 -20.12 9.66 14.30
N ALA A 476 -20.99 9.79 15.30
CA ALA A 476 -22.33 9.19 15.26
C ALA A 476 -23.16 9.80 14.12
N GLY A 477 -23.49 8.99 13.12
CA GLY A 477 -24.26 9.42 11.94
C GLY A 477 -23.44 10.00 10.80
N GLU A 478 -22.12 9.75 10.73
CA GLU A 478 -21.32 10.03 9.52
C GLU A 478 -22.00 9.38 8.29
N THR A 479 -21.93 10.06 7.14
CA THR A 479 -22.32 9.47 5.85
C THR A 479 -21.25 9.78 4.80
N PRO A 480 -21.01 8.89 3.83
CA PRO A 480 -20.00 9.11 2.78
C PRO A 480 -20.20 10.34 1.88
N ALA A 481 -21.34 11.04 1.98
CA ALA A 481 -21.63 12.18 1.11
C ALA A 481 -20.60 13.32 1.28
N GLU A 482 -20.19 13.63 2.51
CA GLU A 482 -19.21 14.70 2.76
C GLU A 482 -17.81 14.33 2.23
N TYR A 483 -17.36 13.11 2.53
CA TYR A 483 -16.13 12.54 1.98
C TYR A 483 -16.12 12.62 0.43
N CYS A 484 -17.16 12.09 -0.22
CA CYS A 484 -17.23 12.03 -1.69
C CYS A 484 -17.29 13.42 -2.33
N GLY A 485 -17.86 14.41 -1.63
CA GLY A 485 -17.84 15.81 -2.05
C GLY A 485 -16.45 16.43 -1.92
N ASN A 486 -15.76 16.20 -0.79
CA ASN A 486 -14.41 16.70 -0.54
C ASN A 486 -13.38 16.15 -1.53
N MET A 487 -13.46 14.86 -1.88
CA MET A 487 -12.58 14.22 -2.86
C MET A 487 -12.62 14.91 -4.24
N GLU A 488 -13.80 15.03 -4.85
CA GLU A 488 -13.95 15.74 -6.14
C GLU A 488 -13.56 17.23 -6.02
N ALA A 489 -13.98 17.91 -4.94
CA ALA A 489 -13.80 19.36 -4.78
C ALA A 489 -12.38 19.81 -4.40
N ILE A 490 -11.59 18.95 -3.75
CA ILE A 490 -10.21 19.26 -3.30
C ILE A 490 -9.19 18.60 -4.21
N GLN A 491 -9.31 17.30 -4.50
CA GLN A 491 -8.33 16.59 -5.31
C GLN A 491 -8.32 17.08 -6.75
N GLY A 492 -9.50 17.26 -7.34
CA GLY A 492 -9.64 17.82 -8.68
C GLY A 492 -9.04 19.22 -8.81
N VAL A 493 -8.95 19.98 -7.71
CA VAL A 493 -8.30 21.30 -7.65
C VAL A 493 -6.77 21.15 -7.54
N ARG A 494 -6.27 20.39 -6.56
CA ARG A 494 -4.80 20.26 -6.33
C ARG A 494 -4.10 19.64 -7.55
N LEU A 495 -4.64 18.58 -8.16
CA LEU A 495 -4.03 17.94 -9.33
C LEU A 495 -3.88 18.89 -10.53
N GLN A 496 -4.80 19.86 -10.69
CA GLN A 496 -4.68 20.89 -11.73
C GLN A 496 -3.67 22.00 -11.36
N GLN A 497 -3.49 22.28 -10.07
CA GLN A 497 -2.48 23.22 -9.58
C GLN A 497 -1.06 22.68 -9.76
N ASP A 498 -0.84 21.39 -9.45
CA ASP A 498 0.46 20.71 -9.50
C ASP A 498 0.76 20.00 -10.83
N VAL A 499 -0.09 20.12 -11.84
CA VAL A 499 0.03 19.39 -13.12
C VAL A 499 1.45 19.44 -13.73
N ASN A 500 2.17 20.56 -13.62
CA ASN A 500 3.53 20.70 -14.13
C ASN A 500 4.61 20.03 -13.24
N LEU A 501 4.38 19.84 -11.94
CA LEU A 501 5.24 19.06 -11.05
C LEU A 501 5.02 17.55 -11.24
N LEU A 502 3.75 17.16 -11.43
CA LEU A 502 3.32 15.77 -11.55
C LEU A 502 3.50 15.20 -12.97
N THR A 503 3.50 16.03 -14.02
CA THR A 503 3.74 15.57 -15.42
C THR A 503 5.22 15.25 -15.67
N ASP A 504 6.14 15.96 -15.02
CA ASP A 504 7.59 15.72 -15.11
C ASP A 504 8.04 14.46 -14.33
N SER A 505 7.13 13.82 -13.59
CA SER A 505 7.39 12.67 -12.72
C SER A 505 6.84 11.35 -13.30
N PRO A 506 7.55 10.21 -13.15
CA PRO A 506 7.10 8.94 -13.70
C PRO A 506 5.80 8.45 -13.04
N SER A 507 4.98 7.72 -13.79
CA SER A 507 3.85 6.99 -13.21
C SER A 507 4.35 5.83 -12.34
N PRO A 508 3.75 5.56 -11.16
CA PRO A 508 4.07 4.39 -10.35
C PRO A 508 3.87 3.07 -11.11
N LEU A 509 2.78 2.97 -11.89
CA LEU A 509 2.42 1.78 -12.66
C LEU A 509 2.33 2.09 -14.16
N PRO A 510 2.62 1.12 -15.06
CA PRO A 510 2.51 1.29 -16.51
C PRO A 510 1.06 1.41 -17.03
N ALA A 511 0.08 1.67 -16.16
CA ALA A 511 -1.30 2.00 -16.50
C ALA A 511 -1.50 3.49 -16.88
N ALA A 512 -0.54 4.36 -16.55
CA ALA A 512 -0.58 5.78 -16.88
C ALA A 512 0.79 6.31 -17.37
N SER A 513 0.78 7.44 -18.07
CA SER A 513 1.96 7.97 -18.78
C SER A 513 2.96 8.74 -17.89
N ASN A 514 2.46 9.33 -16.80
CA ASN A 514 3.17 10.13 -15.80
C ASN A 514 2.34 10.21 -14.52
N LEU A 515 2.91 10.71 -13.42
CA LEU A 515 2.23 10.78 -12.13
C LEU A 515 0.93 11.59 -12.18
N PHE A 516 0.87 12.71 -12.91
CA PHE A 516 -0.38 13.49 -13.09
C PHE A 516 -1.52 12.63 -13.66
N THR A 517 -1.24 11.87 -14.73
CA THR A 517 -2.21 10.96 -15.34
C THR A 517 -2.55 9.76 -14.46
N PHE A 518 -1.65 9.33 -13.57
CA PHE A 518 -1.91 8.29 -12.58
C PHE A 518 -2.86 8.79 -11.47
N MET A 519 -2.56 9.93 -10.85
CA MET A 519 -3.42 10.50 -9.79
C MET A 519 -4.84 10.78 -10.31
N ALA A 520 -4.96 11.35 -11.52
CA ALA A 520 -6.26 11.62 -12.12
C ALA A 520 -7.03 10.34 -12.52
N MET A 521 -6.32 9.25 -12.82
CA MET A 521 -6.92 7.92 -13.00
C MET A 521 -7.41 7.35 -11.66
N ARG A 522 -6.60 7.42 -10.59
CA ARG A 522 -6.99 6.95 -9.26
C ARG A 522 -8.20 7.74 -8.73
N LEU A 523 -8.20 9.07 -8.73
CA LEU A 523 -9.37 9.91 -8.37
C LEU A 523 -10.66 9.48 -9.09
N GLN A 524 -10.59 9.29 -10.42
CA GLN A 524 -11.75 8.81 -11.19
C GLN A 524 -12.21 7.41 -10.75
N GLN A 525 -11.27 6.51 -10.42
CA GLN A 525 -11.55 5.15 -9.94
C GLN A 525 -12.14 5.16 -8.53
N SER A 526 -11.62 5.98 -7.61
CA SER A 526 -12.12 6.18 -6.25
C SER A 526 -13.60 6.57 -6.25
N PHE A 527 -13.99 7.55 -7.07
CA PHE A 527 -15.39 7.95 -7.20
C PHE A 527 -16.32 6.78 -7.55
N MET A 528 -15.85 5.86 -8.40
CA MET A 528 -16.64 4.71 -8.85
C MET A 528 -16.69 3.60 -7.78
N ASN A 529 -15.57 3.28 -7.14
CA ASN A 529 -15.48 2.23 -6.11
C ASN A 529 -16.20 2.59 -4.81
N LEU A 530 -16.04 3.83 -4.38
CA LEU A 530 -16.80 4.44 -3.28
C LEU A 530 -18.27 4.70 -3.65
N LYS A 531 -18.67 4.40 -4.90
CA LYS A 531 -20.05 4.55 -5.41
C LYS A 531 -20.60 5.97 -5.20
N CYS A 532 -19.75 7.00 -5.28
CA CYS A 532 -20.05 8.36 -4.82
C CYS A 532 -21.32 8.99 -5.45
N ARG A 533 -21.71 8.55 -6.65
CA ARG A 533 -22.97 8.91 -7.31
C ARG A 533 -24.23 8.51 -6.53
N ALA A 534 -24.18 7.46 -5.71
CA ALA A 534 -25.29 7.06 -4.83
C ALA A 534 -25.58 8.11 -3.73
N PHE A 535 -24.58 8.90 -3.36
CA PHE A 535 -24.69 10.00 -2.39
C PHE A 535 -24.94 11.36 -3.06
N GLY A 536 -25.36 11.37 -4.33
CA GLY A 536 -25.72 12.57 -5.09
C GLY A 536 -24.56 13.30 -5.76
N MET A 537 -23.31 12.84 -5.56
CA MET A 537 -22.13 13.46 -6.18
C MET A 537 -22.05 13.18 -7.68
N ARG A 538 -21.23 13.97 -8.38
CA ARG A 538 -20.94 13.83 -9.81
C ARG A 538 -19.45 13.56 -9.97
N ASN A 539 -19.12 12.65 -10.88
CA ASN A 539 -17.75 12.50 -11.33
C ASN A 539 -17.49 13.62 -12.34
N ASP A 540 -16.74 14.63 -11.93
CA ASP A 540 -16.41 15.79 -12.75
C ASP A 540 -15.02 15.63 -13.41
N VAL A 541 -14.42 14.44 -13.33
CA VAL A 541 -13.15 14.04 -13.95
C VAL A 541 -13.35 12.98 -15.05
N SER A 542 -12.60 13.05 -16.15
CA SER A 542 -12.49 11.90 -17.06
C SER A 542 -11.12 11.70 -17.67
N THR A 543 -10.70 10.43 -17.78
CA THR A 543 -9.43 10.03 -18.39
C THR A 543 -9.58 9.67 -19.86
N THR A 544 -8.46 9.73 -20.58
CA THR A 544 -8.32 9.24 -21.96
C THR A 544 -7.15 8.27 -22.04
N THR A 545 -7.39 7.06 -22.54
CA THR A 545 -6.35 6.05 -22.80
C THR A 545 -5.83 6.11 -24.22
N ASP A 546 -4.58 5.71 -24.43
CA ASP A 546 -4.03 5.43 -25.75
C ASP A 546 -4.48 4.07 -26.32
N GLY A 547 -3.90 3.66 -27.45
CA GLY A 547 -4.17 2.37 -28.09
C GLY A 547 -3.58 1.14 -27.39
N ALA A 548 -2.79 1.33 -26.32
CA ALA A 548 -2.28 0.27 -25.45
C ALA A 548 -3.06 0.18 -24.12
N GLY A 549 -3.99 1.11 -23.87
CA GLY A 549 -4.76 1.20 -22.63
C GLY A 549 -4.13 2.10 -21.56
N VAL A 550 -3.03 2.79 -21.86
CA VAL A 550 -2.31 3.67 -20.93
C VAL A 550 -3.03 5.01 -20.85
N VAL A 551 -3.31 5.51 -19.64
CA VAL A 551 -3.89 6.85 -19.45
C VAL A 551 -2.87 7.94 -19.82
N VAL A 552 -3.22 8.75 -20.82
CA VAL A 552 -2.36 9.79 -21.42
C VAL A 552 -2.89 11.22 -21.24
N ALA A 553 -4.15 11.39 -20.83
CA ALA A 553 -4.73 12.69 -20.50
C ALA A 553 -5.87 12.55 -19.49
N ALA A 554 -6.16 13.64 -18.77
CA ALA A 554 -7.30 13.77 -17.87
C ALA A 554 -7.97 15.13 -18.03
N CYS A 555 -9.31 15.16 -18.02
CA CYS A 555 -10.14 16.35 -18.11
C CYS A 555 -10.89 16.59 -16.81
N PHE A 556 -11.03 17.85 -16.41
CA PHE A 556 -11.73 18.28 -15.21
C PHE A 556 -12.80 19.31 -15.60
N ARG A 557 -14.05 19.13 -15.14
CA ARG A 557 -15.15 20.06 -15.47
C ARG A 557 -14.99 21.39 -14.74
N GLN A 558 -14.63 21.34 -13.46
CA GLN A 558 -14.14 22.49 -12.71
C GLN A 558 -12.69 22.77 -13.11
N GLN A 559 -12.50 23.71 -14.02
CA GLN A 559 -11.18 24.09 -14.55
C GLN A 559 -10.42 25.01 -13.61
N VAL A 560 -9.16 24.68 -13.29
CA VAL A 560 -8.26 25.44 -12.41
C VAL A 560 -6.92 25.66 -13.12
N ASN A 561 -6.28 26.80 -12.87
CA ASN A 561 -4.96 27.10 -13.42
C ASN A 561 -3.84 26.39 -12.63
N ALA A 562 -2.81 25.93 -13.33
CA ALA A 562 -1.55 25.49 -12.72
C ALA A 562 -0.91 26.63 -11.92
N VAL A 563 -0.30 26.30 -10.77
CA VAL A 563 0.43 27.26 -9.92
C VAL A 563 1.87 27.44 -10.42
N THR A 564 2.52 26.35 -10.81
CA THR A 564 3.91 26.38 -11.32
C THR A 564 3.95 26.56 -12.85
N PRO A 565 4.97 27.24 -13.41
CA PRO A 565 5.11 27.40 -14.86
C PRO A 565 5.40 26.08 -15.58
N GLY A 566 4.76 25.86 -16.73
CA GLY A 566 4.96 24.67 -17.58
C GLY A 566 3.87 24.54 -18.64
N PRO A 567 3.80 23.41 -19.38
CA PRO A 567 2.82 23.18 -20.44
C PRO A 567 1.35 23.21 -19.97
N GLY A 568 1.09 22.87 -18.71
CA GLY A 568 -0.24 22.69 -18.15
C GLY A 568 -0.91 21.38 -18.60
N ASN A 569 -2.16 21.18 -18.16
CA ASN A 569 -2.97 20.05 -18.63
C ASN A 569 -3.32 20.22 -20.12
N PRO A 570 -3.05 19.23 -21.00
CA PRO A 570 -3.44 19.28 -22.41
C PRO A 570 -4.95 19.49 -22.67
N THR A 571 -5.82 19.22 -21.69
CA THR A 571 -7.27 19.48 -21.80
C THR A 571 -7.71 20.80 -21.15
N ALA A 572 -6.79 21.71 -20.82
CA ALA A 572 -7.11 22.99 -20.19
C ALA A 572 -8.14 23.79 -21.04
N GLY A 573 -9.16 24.32 -20.37
CA GLY A 573 -10.32 24.98 -20.97
C GLY A 573 -11.48 24.06 -21.38
N MET A 574 -11.33 22.73 -21.37
CA MET A 574 -12.41 21.79 -21.73
C MET A 574 -13.48 21.68 -20.63
N LYS A 575 -14.47 22.58 -20.66
CA LYS A 575 -15.61 22.58 -19.72
C LYS A 575 -16.62 21.44 -19.91
N VAL A 576 -16.53 20.70 -21.01
CA VAL A 576 -17.33 19.51 -21.28
C VAL A 576 -16.37 18.35 -21.47
N CYS A 577 -16.05 17.66 -20.38
CA CYS A 577 -15.22 16.47 -20.45
C CYS A 577 -15.98 15.34 -21.15
N PRO A 578 -15.36 14.64 -22.12
CA PRO A 578 -15.93 13.43 -22.72
C PRO A 578 -16.28 12.40 -21.64
N ALA A 579 -17.30 11.57 -21.90
CA ALA A 579 -17.46 10.34 -21.11
C ALA A 579 -16.20 9.47 -21.29
N THR A 580 -15.79 8.77 -20.24
CA THR A 580 -14.56 7.96 -20.21
C THR A 580 -14.58 6.92 -21.33
N THR A 581 -13.80 7.17 -22.39
CA THR A 581 -13.75 6.29 -23.56
C THR A 581 -12.68 5.23 -23.33
N GLY A 582 -13.09 4.08 -22.81
CA GLY A 582 -12.29 2.87 -22.96
C GLY A 582 -12.03 2.63 -24.45
N GLY A 583 -10.76 2.49 -24.84
CA GLY A 583 -10.32 2.59 -26.23
C GLY A 583 -11.08 1.66 -27.18
N ALA A 584 -11.84 2.25 -28.11
CA ALA A 584 -12.46 1.51 -29.21
C ALA A 584 -11.37 1.04 -30.19
N SER A 585 -11.33 -0.27 -30.46
CA SER A 585 -10.41 -0.86 -31.43
C SER A 585 -10.63 -0.23 -32.83
N PRO A 586 -9.56 0.14 -33.57
CA PRO A 586 -9.69 1.07 -34.69
C PRO A 586 -10.33 0.45 -35.93
N THR A 587 -11.59 0.78 -36.20
CA THR A 587 -12.21 0.63 -37.52
C THR A 587 -11.72 1.71 -38.49
N ALA A 588 -11.53 1.32 -39.75
CA ALA A 588 -10.59 2.00 -40.65
C ALA A 588 -11.12 3.25 -41.37
N SER A 589 -10.14 4.07 -41.79
CA SER A 589 -10.18 4.99 -42.95
C SER A 589 -11.03 6.27 -42.88
N ALA A 590 -10.33 7.39 -42.66
CA ALA A 590 -10.69 8.68 -43.24
C ALA A 590 -9.53 9.16 -44.15
N SER A 591 -9.75 9.18 -45.47
CA SER A 591 -8.71 9.54 -46.45
C SER A 591 -8.48 11.05 -46.50
N ALA A 592 -7.36 11.53 -45.94
CA ALA A 592 -6.92 12.93 -46.05
C ALA A 592 -5.92 13.10 -47.21
N THR A 593 -6.36 13.70 -48.31
CA THR A 593 -5.49 13.96 -49.48
C THR A 593 -4.58 15.16 -49.23
N ALA A 594 -3.30 14.91 -48.97
CA ALA A 594 -2.29 15.95 -48.79
C ALA A 594 -1.20 15.88 -49.88
N SER A 595 -1.27 16.78 -50.86
CA SER A 595 -0.19 16.97 -51.83
C SER A 595 0.91 17.84 -51.24
N GLY A 596 2.05 17.24 -50.89
CA GLY A 596 3.25 17.95 -50.41
C GLY A 596 4.51 17.28 -50.94
N THR A 597 5.27 17.98 -51.78
CA THR A 597 6.49 17.46 -52.41
C THR A 597 7.62 17.30 -51.39
N ALA A 598 8.18 16.08 -51.29
CA ALA A 598 9.37 15.83 -50.49
C ALA A 598 10.62 16.48 -51.10
N THR A 599 11.59 16.86 -50.27
CA THR A 599 12.98 17.11 -50.67
C THR A 599 13.89 16.67 -49.52
N ALA A 600 14.94 15.93 -49.85
CA ALA A 600 15.84 15.24 -48.92
C ALA A 600 17.28 15.83 -49.00
N PRO A 601 18.28 15.35 -48.23
CA PRO A 601 19.11 16.25 -47.42
C PRO A 601 20.52 16.53 -47.98
N ALA A 602 21.25 17.42 -47.30
CA ALA A 602 22.67 17.71 -47.53
C ALA A 602 23.50 17.53 -46.23
N HIS A 603 24.79 17.18 -46.38
CA HIS A 603 25.71 16.94 -45.26
C HIS A 603 26.52 18.18 -44.83
N ASN A 604 26.86 18.21 -43.53
CA ASN A 604 28.14 18.51 -42.84
C ASN A 604 29.39 18.88 -43.72
N PRO A 605 30.48 19.53 -43.18
CA PRO A 605 30.89 19.56 -41.76
C PRO A 605 31.63 20.82 -41.19
N HIS A 606 32.01 20.71 -39.90
CA HIS A 606 33.19 21.29 -39.20
C HIS A 606 33.06 22.54 -38.30
N GLY A 607 33.53 22.37 -37.05
CA GLY A 607 33.93 23.39 -36.06
C GLY A 607 34.46 22.70 -34.79
N ARG A 608 35.53 23.20 -34.13
CA ARG A 608 36.12 22.59 -32.91
C ARG A 608 36.26 23.62 -31.78
N GLY A 609 36.07 23.22 -30.53
CA GLY A 609 36.36 24.05 -29.35
C GLY A 609 36.16 23.28 -28.03
N HIS A 610 37.05 23.49 -27.05
CA HIS A 610 36.98 22.93 -25.69
C HIS A 610 36.13 23.86 -24.78
N THR A 611 35.61 23.48 -23.60
CA THR A 611 36.34 22.93 -22.43
C THR A 611 35.41 22.16 -21.48
N ARG A 612 35.98 21.37 -20.57
CA ARG A 612 35.26 20.48 -19.62
C ARG A 612 34.82 21.21 -18.35
N HIS A 613 33.61 20.92 -17.87
CA HIS A 613 33.32 20.83 -16.43
C HIS A 613 32.59 19.51 -16.14
N ARG A 614 33.10 18.73 -15.18
CA ARG A 614 32.41 17.54 -14.67
C ARG A 614 31.47 17.95 -13.53
N ARG A 615 30.20 17.58 -13.64
CA ARG A 615 29.37 17.18 -12.49
C ARG A 615 28.84 15.77 -12.81
N TYR A 616 28.91 14.85 -11.85
CA TYR A 616 28.30 13.54 -12.00
C TYR A 616 26.83 13.62 -11.60
N TRP A 617 25.95 13.36 -12.56
CA TRP A 617 24.61 12.82 -12.34
C TRP A 617 24.53 11.56 -13.19
N PRO A 618 24.20 10.38 -12.63
CA PRO A 618 23.93 9.19 -13.44
C PRO A 618 22.71 9.46 -14.34
N GLN A 619 22.85 9.25 -15.65
CA GLN A 619 21.73 9.40 -16.57
C GLN A 619 20.87 8.12 -16.55
N SER A 620 19.60 8.29 -16.18
CA SER A 620 18.44 7.53 -16.68
C SER A 620 18.73 6.13 -17.26
N THR A 621 18.77 5.11 -16.42
CA THR A 621 18.55 3.73 -16.88
C THR A 621 17.08 3.61 -17.29
N THR A 622 16.79 3.29 -18.55
CA THR A 622 15.42 3.08 -19.00
C THR A 622 14.89 1.75 -18.47
N TRP A 623 14.09 1.80 -17.41
CA TRP A 623 13.40 0.63 -16.86
C TRP A 623 12.47 0.00 -17.91
N ARG A 624 12.81 -1.19 -18.38
CA ARG A 624 11.90 -2.04 -19.17
C ARG A 624 11.13 -2.94 -18.23
N VAL A 625 10.12 -2.38 -17.59
CA VAL A 625 9.14 -3.17 -16.84
C VAL A 625 8.28 -3.94 -17.84
N MET A 626 8.47 -5.26 -17.91
CA MET A 626 7.51 -6.19 -18.53
C MET A 626 6.56 -6.67 -17.43
N GLN A 627 5.37 -6.08 -17.35
CA GLN A 627 4.29 -6.52 -16.49
C GLN A 627 3.04 -6.77 -17.34
N ASP A 628 2.32 -7.85 -17.04
CA ASP A 628 1.10 -8.24 -17.76
C ASP A 628 -0.09 -7.39 -17.28
N GLN A 629 -0.82 -6.80 -18.22
CA GLN A 629 -1.91 -5.83 -18.00
C GLN A 629 -3.21 -6.49 -17.46
N ARG A 630 -3.09 -7.46 -16.54
CA ARG A 630 -4.21 -8.34 -16.15
C ARG A 630 -4.48 -8.49 -14.65
N GLY A 631 -3.53 -8.18 -13.76
CA GLY A 631 -3.81 -8.14 -12.31
C GLY A 631 -4.83 -7.04 -11.97
N TRP A 632 -4.41 -5.78 -12.12
CA TRP A 632 -5.29 -4.62 -11.90
C TRP A 632 -6.59 -4.67 -12.71
N TRP A 633 -6.56 -4.90 -14.02
CA TRP A 633 -7.77 -4.98 -14.85
C TRP A 633 -8.66 -6.21 -14.56
N GLY A 634 -8.12 -7.26 -13.92
CA GLY A 634 -8.87 -8.44 -13.48
C GLY A 634 -9.69 -8.16 -12.23
N TRP A 635 -9.10 -7.44 -11.26
CA TRP A 635 -9.72 -6.94 -10.02
C TRP A 635 -11.12 -6.33 -10.27
N TRP A 636 -11.22 -5.44 -11.27
CA TRP A 636 -12.45 -4.74 -11.66
C TRP A 636 -13.58 -5.65 -12.18
N ARG A 637 -13.29 -6.83 -12.72
CA ARG A 637 -14.32 -7.73 -13.26
C ARG A 637 -15.06 -8.51 -12.18
N LEU A 638 -14.43 -8.73 -11.03
CA LEU A 638 -15.03 -9.48 -9.91
C LEU A 638 -16.01 -8.62 -9.11
N TRP A 639 -15.78 -7.30 -9.02
CA TRP A 639 -16.68 -6.34 -8.36
C TRP A 639 -17.87 -5.85 -9.22
N GLY A 640 -18.18 -6.56 -10.32
CA GLY A 640 -19.52 -6.52 -10.92
C GLY A 640 -19.89 -5.30 -11.77
N VAL A 641 -18.94 -4.43 -12.14
CA VAL A 641 -19.20 -3.28 -13.04
C VAL A 641 -19.36 -3.75 -14.49
N SER A 642 -20.52 -4.33 -14.79
CA SER A 642 -20.95 -4.60 -16.16
C SER A 642 -21.38 -3.29 -16.83
N TYR A 643 -20.86 -2.99 -18.02
CA TYR A 643 -21.22 -1.81 -18.82
C TYR A 643 -22.62 -1.97 -19.48
N GLY A 644 -23.67 -2.04 -18.65
CA GLY A 644 -25.07 -2.05 -19.07
C GLY A 644 -25.53 -0.67 -19.52
N GLY A 645 -25.26 -0.32 -20.78
CA GLY A 645 -25.41 1.02 -21.35
C GLY A 645 -26.69 1.32 -22.15
N ASP A 646 -27.83 0.67 -21.85
CA ASP A 646 -29.10 0.93 -22.55
C ASP A 646 -29.73 2.28 -22.12
N TYR A 647 -29.22 3.38 -22.67
CA TYR A 647 -29.79 4.72 -22.54
C TYR A 647 -30.60 5.12 -23.78
N THR A 648 -31.85 4.69 -23.85
CA THR A 648 -32.82 5.27 -24.78
C THR A 648 -33.29 6.64 -24.26
N TYR A 649 -32.93 7.70 -24.98
CA TYR A 649 -33.26 9.08 -24.60
C TYR A 649 -34.72 9.43 -24.96
N SER A 650 -35.63 9.24 -24.00
CA SER A 650 -37.03 9.69 -24.09
C SER A 650 -37.21 11.07 -23.46
N GLY A 651 -37.13 12.12 -24.30
CA GLY A 651 -37.51 13.48 -23.91
C GLY A 651 -39.01 13.62 -23.62
N PRO A 652 -39.43 14.59 -22.79
CA PRO A 652 -40.82 14.72 -22.36
C PRO A 652 -41.77 15.13 -23.49
N ARG A 653 -42.99 14.59 -23.44
CA ARG A 653 -44.19 15.15 -24.06
C ARG A 653 -45.35 14.98 -23.06
N ASP A 654 -46.06 16.07 -22.81
CA ASP A 654 -46.97 16.20 -21.68
C ASP A 654 -48.43 15.82 -22.02
N TRP A 655 -49.24 15.59 -20.97
CA TRP A 655 -50.71 15.42 -20.96
C TRP A 655 -51.23 14.17 -21.73
N TRP A 656 -51.82 13.15 -21.08
CA TRP A 656 -52.66 13.11 -19.87
C TRP A 656 -52.44 11.81 -19.07
#